data_AF-A0A9J6C3H9-F1
#
_entry.id   AF-A0A9J6C3H9-F1
#
_cell.length_a   1.000
_cell.length_b   1.000
_cell.length_c   1.000
_cell.angle_alpha   90.00
_cell.angle_beta   90.00
_cell.angle_gamma   90.00
#
_symmetry.space_group_name_H-M   'P 1'
#
loop_
_entity.id
_entity.type
_entity.pdbx_description
1 polymer ?
#
loop_
_entity_poly.entity_id
_entity_poly.type
_entity_poly.pdbx_seq_one_letter_code
_entity_poly.pdbx_strand_id
1 'polypeptide(L)'
;MAKSSNRSTSRKCFQGKNRKRNILITTILMAFILVVLITVPILYFAFKTESNSDDFKFENLISRDEWNAAPPKSGIPFLESPIKRIIIAHTAGEFCDKENECKLVVKRIQTENSHLDDIPYNFLIGGDGKIYEGRGFEFQGQHTSNLYGTEYNSIGICIAFMGNYQNTEPTEKQLKLLTQFINHFIPREIYEDFIILSQDSLVFNNIKSDALNEAVSKLKNFYPLQKVYRREEWGALSPSANHTKFDHDVDMVLLSHTITRTCYTMTNCAEMCRTMQLTNMINEGLIDYAFNFVIGGDGFIFEGRGWDNSGAHTINFNLKSIGITVIGNFETTEPTQGMLDSLYKLMEDGAVLGKLTTDFQVYGRQDFNNIGPGEAFMKHIREWCRYGNRTEPCNPNMETTARITTEVLSSTTQTIPEFIEVEFLKNRHDWNANPPKSGISRLSLPIQRIIVAHTDGNSCDNEEDCKALVKRIQTENSHLDDIPYNFLIGNDGKIYEGRGFAFEGEHTSNLYGTEYNSIGICITFMGNYQSISPSEDQLKLFENFIDFYILNEIISENYIIVIQDDLMYKTIRANALNEAVSKMEHFYPLQKVYRREEWNASSPNGEFTKFSNHIDLVLLSHSVTRSCNSSSSCAALCRSMQKTNIETNGWVDFGFNFAIGGDGFIFEARGFDNVGAHMKNFNSKSIGIVAIGDFNEDEPNQKMLDTLEKFLEDAAKLGKLSEDFKVHGRQDFGSSGPGENIMKHIREWCRYGNRTEICDISSTTLIQETSTITLESTTTLLLTTPKPLPKLDFLISREEWNANPPNSGISRLSFPAKVIIIAQTLGKNCFDKNECIELVKEIQVQNSDLDDIPYNFLIGNDGKIYEGRGFEFQGQHTSNLYGTEFNSIGICVAFMGNYQTISPSENQMKLFENFIDFYILNEIISENYIIVIQDDLMYKTIRANALNEAVSGMEHFYPLQKVYRREEWNASSPNGEFSMFSHHIDLVLLSHSVTRSCNSSSSCAALCRSMQKTNIETNGWVDFGFNFAIGGDGFIFEARGFDNVGAHMANFNSKSIGIVAIGDFNEDEPTHEMLDTLENFLEDAAKLGKLSEDFKIHGRQDFGSSGPGENIMKHIREWCRYGNRTSTC
;
A
#
# COMPACT_ATOMS: atom_id res chain seq x y z
N MET A 1 18.82 -84.03 -44.27
CA MET A 1 18.12 -85.22 -43.71
C MET A 1 16.75 -84.74 -43.26
N ALA A 2 15.60 -85.35 -43.51
CA ALA A 2 15.13 -86.46 -44.33
C ALA A 2 13.62 -86.17 -44.51
N LYS A 3 13.09 -86.07 -45.74
CA LYS A 3 12.33 -87.13 -46.42
C LYS A 3 11.17 -87.71 -45.60
N SER A 4 9.95 -87.39 -46.05
CA SER A 4 8.97 -88.33 -46.67
C SER A 4 8.12 -89.10 -45.64
N SER A 5 6.85 -89.38 -45.84
CA SER A 5 6.23 -89.92 -47.05
C SER A 5 4.70 -89.84 -47.00
N ASN A 6 4.08 -89.90 -48.21
CA ASN A 6 2.86 -90.64 -48.59
C ASN A 6 2.18 -91.46 -47.46
N ARG A 7 0.85 -91.60 -47.42
CA ARG A 7 -0.01 -92.13 -48.49
C ARG A 7 -1.49 -91.95 -48.10
N SER A 8 -2.33 -91.97 -49.13
CA SER A 8 -3.78 -91.84 -49.12
C SER A 8 -4.55 -93.04 -48.54
N THR A 9 -5.85 -92.78 -48.31
CA THR A 9 -7.05 -93.66 -48.35
C THR A 9 -7.71 -94.01 -47.01
N SER A 10 -8.95 -93.53 -46.77
CA SER A 10 -10.16 -94.25 -47.19
C SER A 10 -11.46 -93.63 -46.63
N ARG A 11 -12.44 -93.52 -47.54
CA ARG A 11 -13.88 -93.82 -47.41
C ARG A 11 -14.70 -93.27 -46.23
N LYS A 12 -15.58 -92.34 -46.62
CA LYS A 12 -17.06 -92.45 -46.52
C LYS A 12 -17.62 -92.93 -45.16
N CYS A 13 -17.86 -91.99 -44.25
CA CYS A 13 -18.96 -92.08 -43.28
C CYS A 13 -19.26 -90.72 -42.59
N PHE A 14 -19.38 -89.61 -43.34
CA PHE A 14 -19.70 -88.30 -42.72
C PHE A 14 -20.53 -87.38 -43.63
N GLN A 15 -21.46 -87.93 -44.43
CA GLN A 15 -22.30 -87.14 -45.34
C GLN A 15 -23.59 -86.54 -44.72
N GLY A 16 -23.93 -86.86 -43.46
CA GLY A 16 -25.17 -86.38 -42.82
C GLY A 16 -25.02 -85.14 -41.90
N LYS A 17 -23.86 -84.94 -41.27
CA LYS A 17 -23.63 -83.84 -40.30
C LYS A 17 -23.09 -82.55 -40.93
N ASN A 18 -22.42 -82.64 -42.09
CA ASN A 18 -21.85 -81.46 -42.77
C ASN A 18 -22.88 -80.63 -43.53
N ARG A 19 -24.04 -81.18 -43.93
CA ARG A 19 -25.06 -80.39 -44.64
C ARG A 19 -25.80 -79.43 -43.69
N LYS A 20 -26.14 -79.87 -42.47
CA LYS A 20 -26.71 -78.98 -41.43
C LYS A 20 -25.68 -77.98 -40.90
N ARG A 21 -24.41 -78.38 -40.75
CA ARG A 21 -23.33 -77.48 -40.32
C ARG A 21 -22.97 -76.47 -41.41
N ASN A 22 -22.94 -76.86 -42.69
CA ASN A 22 -22.71 -75.92 -43.79
C ASN A 22 -23.90 -75.01 -44.01
N ILE A 23 -25.14 -75.50 -43.89
CA ILE A 23 -26.33 -74.65 -43.91
C ILE A 23 -26.26 -73.65 -42.76
N LEU A 24 -26.03 -74.10 -41.52
CA LEU A 24 -25.90 -73.22 -40.35
C LEU A 24 -24.77 -72.20 -40.52
N ILE A 25 -23.60 -72.61 -41.04
CA ILE A 25 -22.49 -71.69 -41.31
C ILE A 25 -22.88 -70.71 -42.42
N THR A 26 -23.53 -71.13 -43.51
CA THR A 26 -24.01 -70.20 -44.54
C THR A 26 -25.14 -69.31 -44.06
N THR A 27 -26.00 -69.77 -43.15
CA THR A 27 -27.06 -68.94 -42.55
C THR A 27 -26.45 -67.93 -41.58
N ILE A 28 -25.43 -68.30 -40.81
CA ILE A 28 -24.66 -67.38 -39.96
C ILE A 28 -23.85 -66.41 -40.81
N LEU A 29 -23.25 -66.86 -41.92
CA LEU A 29 -22.51 -65.98 -42.84
C LEU A 29 -23.45 -65.01 -43.54
N MET A 30 -24.62 -65.48 -44.00
CA MET A 30 -25.62 -64.61 -44.61
C MET A 30 -26.25 -63.67 -43.59
N ALA A 31 -26.49 -64.11 -42.35
CA ALA A 31 -26.93 -63.23 -41.27
C ALA A 31 -25.86 -62.21 -40.90
N PHE A 32 -24.57 -62.58 -40.89
CA PHE A 32 -23.46 -61.67 -40.66
C PHE A 32 -23.31 -60.67 -41.82
N ILE A 33 -23.43 -61.12 -43.07
CA ILE A 33 -23.43 -60.24 -44.24
C ILE A 33 -24.66 -59.32 -44.21
N LEU A 34 -25.83 -59.80 -43.81
CA LEU A 34 -27.04 -58.97 -43.68
C LEU A 34 -26.88 -57.95 -42.55
N VAL A 35 -26.31 -58.35 -41.41
CA VAL A 35 -25.97 -57.46 -40.30
C VAL A 35 -24.98 -56.42 -40.79
N VAL A 36 -23.90 -56.79 -41.49
CA VAL A 36 -22.94 -55.82 -42.07
C VAL A 36 -23.59 -54.92 -43.12
N LEU A 37 -24.46 -55.44 -43.98
CA LEU A 37 -25.19 -54.65 -44.99
C LEU A 37 -26.28 -53.76 -44.38
N ILE A 38 -26.66 -53.96 -43.11
CA ILE A 38 -27.61 -53.11 -42.39
C ILE A 38 -26.85 -52.16 -41.46
N THR A 39 -25.86 -52.66 -40.72
CA THR A 39 -25.05 -51.90 -39.77
C THR A 39 -24.04 -51.01 -40.46
N VAL A 40 -23.47 -51.36 -41.63
CA VAL A 40 -22.55 -50.46 -42.34
C VAL A 40 -23.31 -49.28 -42.94
N PRO A 41 -24.51 -49.43 -43.55
CA PRO A 41 -25.30 -48.27 -43.92
C PRO A 41 -25.90 -47.53 -42.73
N ILE A 42 -26.32 -48.22 -41.65
CA ILE A 42 -26.80 -47.53 -40.43
C ILE A 42 -25.65 -46.82 -39.72
N LEU A 43 -24.44 -47.36 -39.67
CA LEU A 43 -23.24 -46.68 -39.16
C LEU A 43 -22.80 -45.61 -40.14
N TYR A 44 -22.87 -45.81 -41.45
CA TYR A 44 -22.58 -44.79 -42.45
C TYR A 44 -23.60 -43.66 -42.37
N PHE A 45 -24.88 -43.95 -42.14
CA PHE A 45 -25.92 -42.95 -41.92
C PHE A 45 -25.88 -42.37 -40.51
N ALA A 46 -25.48 -43.11 -39.47
CA ALA A 46 -25.28 -42.60 -38.10
C ALA A 46 -24.05 -41.69 -38.05
N PHE A 47 -22.92 -42.11 -38.63
CA PHE A 47 -21.75 -41.28 -38.89
C PHE A 47 -22.06 -40.14 -39.85
N LYS A 48 -23.00 -40.27 -40.81
CA LYS A 48 -23.40 -39.16 -41.69
C LYS A 48 -24.46 -38.24 -41.06
N THR A 49 -25.19 -38.71 -40.05
CA THR A 49 -26.08 -37.88 -39.21
C THR A 49 -25.35 -37.28 -38.02
N GLU A 50 -24.16 -37.78 -37.66
CA GLU A 50 -23.16 -37.11 -36.80
C GLU A 50 -22.08 -36.36 -37.61
N SER A 51 -22.02 -36.55 -38.93
CA SER A 51 -21.24 -35.73 -39.87
C SER A 51 -22.13 -34.83 -40.73
N ASN A 52 -23.24 -34.38 -40.16
CA ASN A 52 -23.49 -32.95 -40.29
C ASN A 52 -22.45 -32.28 -39.39
N SER A 53 -21.20 -32.20 -39.89
CA SER A 53 -20.45 -30.97 -39.70
C SER A 53 -21.31 -29.90 -40.37
N ASP A 54 -22.31 -29.41 -39.64
CA ASP A 54 -22.57 -27.99 -39.71
C ASP A 54 -21.19 -27.38 -39.48
N ASP A 55 -20.54 -27.00 -40.58
CA ASP A 55 -19.35 -26.17 -40.60
C ASP A 55 -19.61 -25.15 -39.51
N PHE A 56 -18.95 -25.31 -38.37
CA PHE A 56 -19.12 -24.42 -37.24
C PHE A 56 -18.40 -23.14 -37.68
N LYS A 57 -19.05 -22.38 -38.57
CA LYS A 57 -18.53 -21.13 -39.08
C LYS A 57 -18.49 -20.24 -37.87
N PHE A 58 -17.29 -20.06 -37.33
CA PHE A 58 -17.01 -18.91 -36.52
C PHE A 58 -17.36 -17.71 -37.40
N GLU A 59 -18.48 -17.04 -37.12
CA GLU A 59 -19.08 -16.04 -38.04
C GLU A 59 -18.11 -14.92 -38.42
N ASN A 60 -17.06 -14.75 -37.62
CA ASN A 60 -16.02 -13.74 -37.79
C ASN A 60 -14.70 -14.27 -38.38
N LEU A 61 -14.61 -15.55 -38.78
CA LEU A 61 -13.44 -16.11 -39.46
C LEU A 61 -13.56 -15.93 -40.97
N ILE A 62 -12.60 -15.22 -41.56
CA ILE A 62 -12.42 -15.04 -43.00
C ILE A 62 -11.40 -16.06 -43.48
N SER A 63 -11.87 -17.03 -44.26
CA SER A 63 -11.04 -18.08 -44.85
C SER A 63 -10.05 -17.54 -45.89
N ARG A 64 -9.05 -18.34 -46.21
CA ARG A 64 -8.07 -18.03 -47.27
C ARG A 64 -8.70 -17.66 -48.62
N ASP A 65 -9.78 -18.34 -49.00
CA ASP A 65 -10.48 -18.06 -50.25
C ASP A 65 -11.19 -16.69 -50.20
N GLU A 66 -11.77 -16.31 -49.07
CA GLU A 66 -12.52 -15.07 -48.90
C GLU A 66 -11.67 -13.79 -48.92
N TRP A 67 -10.39 -13.88 -48.54
CA TRP A 67 -9.43 -12.78 -48.70
C TRP A 67 -8.54 -12.89 -49.95
N ASN A 68 -8.77 -13.91 -50.79
CA ASN A 68 -8.02 -14.21 -52.03
C ASN A 68 -6.52 -14.49 -51.78
N ALA A 69 -6.22 -15.43 -50.89
CA ALA A 69 -4.87 -15.88 -50.59
C ALA A 69 -4.15 -16.45 -51.82
N ALA A 70 -2.86 -16.16 -51.95
CA ALA A 70 -2.02 -16.94 -52.84
C ALA A 70 -1.86 -18.37 -52.27
N PRO A 71 -1.69 -19.40 -53.12
CA PRO A 71 -1.41 -20.75 -52.65
C PRO A 71 -0.03 -20.79 -51.95
N PRO A 72 0.12 -21.55 -50.86
CA PRO A 72 1.41 -21.76 -50.21
C PRO A 72 2.43 -22.42 -51.15
N LYS A 73 3.73 -22.15 -50.95
CA LYS A 73 4.79 -22.86 -51.67
C LYS A 73 4.85 -24.34 -51.23
N SER A 74 5.35 -25.21 -52.11
CA SER A 74 5.45 -26.64 -51.80
C SER A 74 6.45 -26.93 -50.68
N GLY A 75 6.09 -27.78 -49.72
CA GLY A 75 7.01 -28.30 -48.70
C GLY A 75 6.89 -27.66 -47.31
N ILE A 76 5.80 -26.96 -47.00
CA ILE A 76 5.56 -26.41 -45.66
C ILE A 76 5.40 -27.56 -44.64
N PRO A 77 6.14 -27.54 -43.52
CA PRO A 77 5.98 -28.53 -42.45
C PRO A 77 4.59 -28.54 -41.82
N PHE A 78 4.10 -29.72 -41.43
CA PHE A 78 2.84 -29.89 -40.71
C PHE A 78 3.01 -29.54 -39.23
N LEU A 79 1.97 -28.93 -38.65
CA LEU A 79 1.93 -28.64 -37.22
C LEU A 79 1.87 -29.95 -36.40
N GLU A 80 2.68 -30.06 -35.34
CA GLU A 80 2.69 -31.23 -34.47
C GLU A 80 1.45 -31.25 -33.56
N SER A 81 0.92 -32.45 -33.32
CA SER A 81 -0.27 -32.68 -32.49
C SER A 81 0.06 -33.62 -31.32
N PRO A 82 -0.44 -33.36 -30.09
CA PRO A 82 -1.29 -32.23 -29.71
C PRO A 82 -0.53 -30.90 -29.64
N ILE A 83 -1.24 -29.80 -29.88
CA ILE A 83 -0.71 -28.45 -29.82
C ILE A 83 -0.58 -28.05 -28.36
N LYS A 84 0.60 -27.58 -27.97
CA LYS A 84 0.93 -27.31 -26.57
C LYS A 84 0.98 -25.81 -26.25
N ARG A 85 1.06 -24.95 -27.27
CA ARG A 85 1.33 -23.51 -27.11
C ARG A 85 0.44 -22.65 -28.02
N ILE A 86 -0.02 -21.51 -27.50
CA ILE A 86 -0.60 -20.43 -28.29
C ILE A 86 0.31 -19.21 -28.16
N ILE A 87 0.71 -18.62 -29.28
CA ILE A 87 1.66 -17.51 -29.33
C ILE A 87 0.92 -16.29 -29.84
N ILE A 88 0.77 -15.27 -29.00
CA ILE A 88 0.15 -14.02 -29.39
C ILE A 88 1.20 -13.05 -29.89
N ALA A 89 0.97 -12.50 -31.06
CA ALA A 89 1.91 -11.66 -31.80
C ALA A 89 1.22 -10.39 -32.29
N HIS A 90 2.01 -9.49 -32.86
CA HIS A 90 1.52 -8.42 -33.72
C HIS A 90 2.27 -8.44 -35.05
N THR A 91 1.72 -7.78 -36.05
CA THR A 91 2.34 -7.72 -37.39
C THR A 91 3.39 -6.62 -37.53
N ALA A 92 3.54 -5.76 -36.52
CA ALA A 92 4.38 -4.56 -36.52
C ALA A 92 4.10 -3.60 -37.69
N GLY A 93 2.89 -3.69 -38.27
CA GLY A 93 2.52 -3.04 -39.52
C GLY A 93 1.33 -2.09 -39.39
N GLU A 94 0.68 -1.82 -40.52
CA GLU A 94 -0.51 -0.96 -40.57
C GLU A 94 -1.70 -1.59 -39.83
N PHE A 95 -2.40 -0.76 -39.05
CA PHE A 95 -3.69 -1.08 -38.46
C PHE A 95 -4.81 -0.97 -39.51
N CYS A 96 -5.89 -1.73 -39.33
CA CYS A 96 -7.06 -1.70 -40.20
C CYS A 96 -8.35 -1.84 -39.36
N ASP A 97 -9.41 -1.11 -39.72
CA ASP A 97 -10.69 -1.10 -38.99
C ASP A 97 -11.91 -1.51 -39.84
N LYS A 98 -11.71 -1.71 -41.14
CA LYS A 98 -12.73 -2.17 -42.09
C LYS A 98 -12.28 -3.43 -42.80
N GLU A 99 -13.21 -4.34 -43.04
CA GLU A 99 -12.93 -5.64 -43.68
C GLU A 99 -12.16 -5.53 -45.00
N ASN A 100 -12.54 -4.61 -45.90
CA ASN A 100 -11.84 -4.42 -47.17
C ASN A 100 -10.39 -3.94 -46.98
N GLU A 101 -10.13 -3.14 -45.94
CA GLU A 101 -8.79 -2.67 -45.61
C GLU A 101 -7.96 -3.80 -44.98
N CYS A 102 -8.55 -4.53 -44.03
CA CYS A 102 -7.91 -5.67 -43.39
C CYS A 102 -7.57 -6.80 -44.37
N LYS A 103 -8.45 -7.10 -45.34
CA LYS A 103 -8.13 -8.03 -46.45
C LYS A 103 -6.91 -7.60 -47.24
N LEU A 104 -6.74 -6.29 -47.48
CA LEU A 104 -5.56 -5.76 -48.16
C LEU A 104 -4.31 -5.85 -47.28
N VAL A 105 -4.41 -5.62 -45.97
CA VAL A 105 -3.30 -5.77 -45.01
C VAL A 105 -2.80 -7.21 -44.97
N VAL A 106 -3.69 -8.20 -44.77
CA VAL A 106 -3.32 -9.63 -44.76
C VAL A 106 -2.64 -10.04 -46.07
N LYS A 107 -3.18 -9.60 -47.21
CA LYS A 107 -2.58 -9.87 -48.52
C LYS A 107 -1.21 -9.20 -48.68
N ARG A 108 -1.04 -7.99 -48.15
CA ARG A 108 0.25 -7.30 -48.15
C ARG A 108 1.28 -8.06 -47.33
N ILE A 109 0.92 -8.51 -46.12
CA ILE A 109 1.80 -9.33 -45.27
C ILE A 109 2.24 -10.59 -46.02
N GLN A 110 1.33 -11.29 -46.72
CA GLN A 110 1.70 -12.46 -47.53
C GLN A 110 2.67 -12.11 -48.67
N THR A 111 2.48 -10.98 -49.34
CA THR A 111 3.31 -10.57 -50.50
C THR A 111 4.68 -9.98 -50.12
N GLU A 112 4.75 -9.19 -49.06
CA GLU A 112 6.00 -8.61 -48.53
C GLU A 112 6.92 -9.69 -47.94
N ASN A 113 6.32 -10.76 -47.40
CA ASN A 113 7.04 -11.94 -46.93
C ASN A 113 7.23 -13.02 -48.01
N SER A 114 7.32 -12.62 -49.29
CA SER A 114 7.51 -13.55 -50.43
C SER A 114 8.78 -14.41 -50.37
N HIS A 115 9.73 -14.09 -49.48
CA HIS A 115 10.90 -14.91 -49.19
C HIS A 115 10.57 -16.14 -48.32
N LEU A 116 9.49 -16.10 -47.54
CA LEU A 116 8.96 -17.24 -46.78
C LEU A 116 8.15 -18.19 -47.67
N ASP A 117 7.76 -19.34 -47.13
CA ASP A 117 6.97 -20.33 -47.87
C ASP A 117 5.49 -19.95 -47.99
N ASP A 118 4.99 -19.13 -47.06
CA ASP A 118 3.68 -18.48 -47.05
C ASP A 118 3.67 -17.38 -45.97
N ILE A 119 2.52 -16.74 -45.73
CA ILE A 119 2.27 -15.80 -44.62
C ILE A 119 2.78 -16.38 -43.27
N PRO A 120 3.50 -15.62 -42.42
CA PRO A 120 4.20 -16.20 -41.26
C PRO A 120 3.30 -16.65 -40.10
N TYR A 121 2.04 -16.22 -40.06
CA TYR A 121 1.13 -16.47 -38.94
C TYR A 121 0.06 -17.51 -39.27
N ASN A 122 -0.42 -18.24 -38.26
CA ASN A 122 -1.54 -19.18 -38.43
C ASN A 122 -2.86 -18.43 -38.58
N PHE A 123 -3.10 -17.42 -37.74
CA PHE A 123 -4.29 -16.57 -37.76
C PHE A 123 -3.92 -15.11 -37.51
N LEU A 124 -4.74 -14.18 -38.02
CA LEU A 124 -4.56 -12.75 -37.80
C LEU A 124 -5.85 -12.08 -37.34
N ILE A 125 -5.79 -11.12 -36.41
CA ILE A 125 -6.95 -10.38 -35.90
C ILE A 125 -6.92 -8.94 -36.42
N GLY A 126 -7.99 -8.53 -37.09
CA GLY A 126 -8.17 -7.15 -37.57
C GLY A 126 -8.93 -6.26 -36.59
N GLY A 127 -8.71 -4.95 -36.66
CA GLY A 127 -9.49 -3.96 -35.89
C GLY A 127 -10.96 -3.88 -36.32
N ASP A 128 -11.28 -4.46 -37.48
CA ASP A 128 -12.66 -4.71 -37.93
C ASP A 128 -13.40 -5.77 -37.08
N GLY A 129 -12.70 -6.44 -36.16
CA GLY A 129 -13.23 -7.49 -35.30
C GLY A 129 -13.47 -8.80 -36.03
N LYS A 130 -12.62 -9.11 -37.01
CA LYS A 130 -12.59 -10.40 -37.71
C LYS A 130 -11.24 -11.10 -37.56
N ILE A 131 -11.26 -12.43 -37.68
CA ILE A 131 -10.08 -13.28 -37.73
C ILE A 131 -9.85 -13.67 -39.17
N TYR A 132 -8.61 -13.60 -39.63
CA TYR A 132 -8.20 -13.96 -40.97
C TYR A 132 -7.33 -15.21 -40.91
N GLU A 133 -7.73 -16.23 -41.66
CA GLU A 133 -6.98 -17.47 -41.76
C GLU A 133 -5.68 -17.23 -42.55
N GLY A 134 -4.55 -17.38 -41.86
CA GLY A 134 -3.22 -17.45 -42.47
C GLY A 134 -2.91 -18.89 -42.85
N ARG A 135 -1.94 -19.51 -42.18
CA ARG A 135 -1.59 -20.93 -42.39
C ARG A 135 -2.58 -21.94 -41.78
N GLY A 136 -3.51 -21.47 -40.95
CA GLY A 136 -4.54 -22.32 -40.34
C GLY A 136 -3.96 -23.31 -39.32
N PHE A 137 -4.68 -24.42 -39.09
CA PHE A 137 -4.31 -25.46 -38.12
C PHE A 137 -3.40 -26.56 -38.69
N GLU A 138 -3.25 -26.64 -40.03
CA GLU A 138 -2.54 -27.74 -40.67
C GLU A 138 -1.02 -27.52 -40.73
N PHE A 139 -0.59 -26.28 -40.90
CA PHE A 139 0.79 -25.95 -41.21
C PHE A 139 1.46 -25.14 -40.10
N GLN A 140 2.74 -25.39 -39.91
CA GLN A 140 3.57 -24.63 -38.97
C GLN A 140 3.65 -23.16 -39.37
N GLY A 141 3.54 -22.28 -38.38
CA GLY A 141 3.86 -20.86 -38.53
C GLY A 141 5.34 -20.65 -38.90
N GLN A 142 5.71 -19.42 -39.25
CA GLN A 142 7.10 -19.04 -39.51
C GLN A 142 7.38 -17.66 -38.93
N HIS A 143 7.17 -17.54 -37.62
CA HIS A 143 7.14 -16.29 -36.87
C HIS A 143 8.10 -16.29 -35.66
N THR A 144 8.60 -17.48 -35.24
CA THR A 144 9.39 -17.65 -34.02
C THR A 144 10.72 -18.41 -34.20
N SER A 145 11.42 -18.26 -35.33
CA SER A 145 12.65 -19.04 -35.58
C SER A 145 13.76 -18.78 -34.53
N ASN A 146 14.21 -19.84 -33.84
CA ASN A 146 15.30 -19.90 -32.85
C ASN A 146 15.15 -18.97 -31.63
N LEU A 147 14.21 -19.28 -30.74
CA LEU A 147 13.95 -18.50 -29.51
C LEU A 147 14.23 -19.34 -28.29
N TYR A 148 15.18 -18.89 -27.46
CA TYR A 148 15.84 -19.73 -26.45
C TYR A 148 16.38 -21.05 -27.03
N GLY A 149 16.55 -21.14 -28.36
CA GLY A 149 16.84 -22.33 -29.16
C GLY A 149 15.80 -23.46 -29.14
N THR A 150 14.55 -23.17 -28.80
CA THR A 150 13.39 -24.06 -29.05
C THR A 150 12.70 -23.67 -30.36
N GLU A 151 12.24 -24.66 -31.13
CA GLU A 151 11.47 -24.48 -32.36
C GLU A 151 9.95 -24.43 -32.06
N TYR A 152 9.44 -23.25 -31.69
CA TYR A 152 8.03 -23.08 -31.32
C TYR A 152 7.04 -23.19 -32.48
N ASN A 153 7.51 -22.99 -33.71
CA ASN A 153 6.68 -23.09 -34.91
C ASN A 153 6.08 -24.50 -35.09
N SER A 154 6.72 -25.55 -34.57
CA SER A 154 6.24 -26.93 -34.73
C SER A 154 5.18 -27.34 -33.72
N ILE A 155 5.16 -26.74 -32.52
CA ILE A 155 4.32 -27.16 -31.39
C ILE A 155 3.29 -26.10 -30.94
N GLY A 156 3.20 -24.97 -31.66
CA GLY A 156 2.34 -23.85 -31.29
C GLY A 156 1.68 -23.12 -32.46
N ILE A 157 0.49 -22.57 -32.20
CA ILE A 157 -0.24 -21.72 -33.14
C ILE A 157 0.07 -20.26 -32.84
N CYS A 158 0.36 -19.48 -33.88
CA CYS A 158 0.47 -18.02 -33.75
C CYS A 158 -0.76 -17.26 -34.19
N ILE A 159 -1.24 -16.37 -33.33
CA ILE A 159 -2.33 -15.45 -33.59
C ILE A 159 -1.79 -14.02 -33.53
N ALA A 160 -1.77 -13.32 -34.67
CA ALA A 160 -1.17 -11.99 -34.78
C ALA A 160 -2.21 -10.88 -34.90
N PHE A 161 -2.11 -9.83 -34.08
CA PHE A 161 -2.91 -8.63 -34.22
C PHE A 161 -2.34 -7.74 -35.33
N MET A 162 -3.19 -7.32 -36.28
CA MET A 162 -2.79 -6.47 -37.39
C MET A 162 -2.58 -5.02 -36.92
N GLY A 163 -1.32 -4.63 -36.74
CA GLY A 163 -0.93 -3.33 -36.23
C GLY A 163 0.40 -3.34 -35.48
N ASN A 164 0.80 -2.18 -34.97
CA ASN A 164 2.04 -2.02 -34.21
C ASN A 164 1.86 -2.38 -32.72
N TYR A 165 0.77 -1.98 -32.07
CA TYR A 165 0.47 -2.32 -30.66
C TYR A 165 1.59 -2.07 -29.63
N GLN A 166 2.57 -1.23 -29.97
CA GLN A 166 3.62 -0.81 -29.04
C GLN A 166 3.04 0.00 -27.87
N ASN A 167 2.26 1.04 -28.18
CA ASN A 167 1.72 1.99 -27.19
C ASN A 167 0.19 2.10 -27.26
N THR A 168 -0.47 1.21 -27.99
CA THR A 168 -1.91 1.25 -28.22
C THR A 168 -2.43 -0.15 -27.99
N GLU A 169 -3.33 -0.32 -27.03
CA GLU A 169 -3.91 -1.63 -26.73
C GLU A 169 -4.78 -2.14 -27.89
N PRO A 170 -4.90 -3.47 -28.05
CA PRO A 170 -5.97 -4.05 -28.83
C PRO A 170 -7.35 -3.60 -28.33
N THR A 171 -8.26 -3.35 -29.27
CA THR A 171 -9.62 -2.99 -28.89
C THR A 171 -10.30 -4.16 -28.14
N GLU A 172 -11.24 -3.84 -27.25
CA GLU A 172 -12.03 -4.83 -26.52
C GLU A 172 -12.70 -5.85 -27.48
N LYS A 173 -13.15 -5.38 -28.64
CA LYS A 173 -13.69 -6.21 -29.72
C LYS A 173 -12.69 -7.27 -30.17
N GLN A 174 -11.42 -6.92 -30.34
CA GLN A 174 -10.37 -7.84 -30.77
C GLN A 174 -9.99 -8.83 -29.66
N LEU A 175 -9.94 -8.40 -28.40
CA LEU A 175 -9.65 -9.29 -27.26
C LEU A 175 -10.78 -10.28 -27.01
N LYS A 176 -12.03 -9.83 -27.07
CA LYS A 176 -13.22 -10.69 -27.00
C LYS A 176 -13.22 -11.73 -28.11
N LEU A 177 -12.86 -11.32 -29.32
CA LEU A 177 -12.74 -12.21 -30.47
C LEU A 177 -11.64 -13.25 -30.28
N LEU A 178 -10.46 -12.86 -29.77
CA LEU A 178 -9.36 -13.77 -29.43
C LEU A 178 -9.82 -14.83 -28.42
N THR A 179 -10.42 -14.39 -27.31
CA THR A 179 -10.89 -15.29 -26.23
C THR A 179 -11.95 -16.26 -26.74
N GLN A 180 -12.89 -15.79 -27.56
CA GLN A 180 -13.90 -16.66 -28.17
C GLN A 180 -13.26 -17.69 -29.10
N PHE A 181 -12.30 -17.27 -29.92
CA PHE A 181 -11.59 -18.15 -30.84
C PHE A 181 -10.82 -19.25 -30.09
N ILE A 182 -10.05 -18.88 -29.06
CA ILE A 182 -9.29 -19.81 -28.23
C ILE A 182 -10.20 -20.81 -27.50
N ASN A 183 -11.31 -20.35 -26.92
CA ASN A 183 -12.13 -21.20 -26.06
C ASN A 183 -13.11 -22.11 -26.82
N HIS A 184 -13.53 -21.74 -28.02
CA HIS A 184 -14.66 -22.38 -28.70
C HIS A 184 -14.34 -22.91 -30.10
N PHE A 185 -13.38 -22.31 -30.81
CA PHE A 185 -13.11 -22.68 -32.20
C PHE A 185 -11.84 -23.53 -32.33
N ILE A 186 -10.88 -23.30 -31.45
CA ILE A 186 -9.70 -24.13 -31.33
C ILE A 186 -10.13 -25.55 -30.82
N PRO A 187 -10.02 -26.63 -31.62
CA PRO A 187 -10.66 -27.91 -31.31
C PRO A 187 -10.09 -28.58 -30.06
N ARG A 188 -10.92 -28.89 -29.06
CA ARG A 188 -10.50 -29.49 -27.77
C ARG A 188 -9.78 -30.84 -27.88
N GLU A 189 -9.95 -31.56 -28.99
CA GLU A 189 -9.29 -32.85 -29.23
C GLU A 189 -7.79 -32.72 -29.57
N ILE A 190 -7.27 -31.49 -29.71
CA ILE A 190 -5.89 -31.20 -30.12
C ILE A 190 -5.05 -30.62 -28.96
N TYR A 191 -5.59 -30.46 -27.74
CA TYR A 191 -4.90 -29.76 -26.64
C TYR A 191 -4.83 -30.58 -25.33
N GLU A 192 -3.68 -30.50 -24.68
CA GLU A 192 -3.48 -30.86 -23.28
C GLU A 192 -2.92 -29.59 -22.61
N ASP A 193 -3.61 -29.05 -21.60
CA ASP A 193 -3.21 -27.88 -20.77
C ASP A 193 -2.31 -26.85 -21.48
N PHE A 194 -2.84 -26.19 -22.52
CA PHE A 194 -2.07 -25.25 -23.31
C PHE A 194 -1.80 -23.95 -22.54
N ILE A 195 -0.64 -23.37 -22.80
CA ILE A 195 -0.27 -22.04 -22.29
C ILE A 195 -0.23 -21.02 -23.42
N ILE A 196 -0.57 -19.78 -23.09
CA ILE A 196 -0.51 -18.62 -23.96
C ILE A 196 0.78 -17.87 -23.63
N LEU A 197 1.59 -17.62 -24.66
CA LEU A 197 2.83 -16.86 -24.58
C LEU A 197 2.70 -15.64 -25.50
N SER A 198 3.33 -14.52 -25.16
CA SER A 198 3.47 -13.42 -26.12
C SER A 198 4.76 -13.55 -26.92
N GLN A 199 4.74 -13.09 -28.16
CA GLN A 199 5.90 -13.16 -29.05
C GLN A 199 7.06 -12.30 -28.53
N ASP A 200 6.81 -11.15 -27.91
CA ASP A 200 7.88 -10.29 -27.38
C ASP A 200 8.65 -10.92 -26.21
N SER A 201 7.96 -11.73 -25.40
CA SER A 201 8.59 -12.57 -24.38
C SER A 201 9.46 -13.67 -24.98
N LEU A 202 9.35 -13.90 -26.29
CA LEU A 202 10.08 -14.94 -27.03
C LEU A 202 11.13 -14.34 -28.00
N VAL A 203 10.86 -13.20 -28.67
CA VAL A 203 11.70 -12.52 -29.70
C VAL A 203 11.91 -11.04 -29.36
N PHE A 204 13.17 -10.60 -29.17
CA PHE A 204 13.48 -9.21 -28.76
C PHE A 204 13.89 -8.24 -29.89
N ASN A 205 14.05 -8.70 -31.13
CA ASN A 205 14.48 -7.86 -32.27
C ASN A 205 13.33 -7.33 -33.14
N ASN A 206 12.08 -7.56 -32.73
CA ASN A 206 10.91 -6.98 -33.38
C ASN A 206 10.50 -5.69 -32.66
N ILE A 207 9.71 -4.87 -33.33
CA ILE A 207 9.09 -3.69 -32.72
C ILE A 207 8.31 -4.18 -31.49
N LYS A 208 8.55 -3.60 -30.31
CA LYS A 208 7.87 -4.05 -29.09
C LYS A 208 6.37 -3.84 -29.21
N SER A 209 5.59 -4.74 -28.63
CA SER A 209 4.14 -4.68 -28.48
C SER A 209 3.76 -4.59 -26.99
N ASP A 210 4.36 -3.62 -26.28
CA ASP A 210 4.17 -3.44 -24.83
C ASP A 210 2.67 -3.43 -24.45
N ALA A 211 1.84 -2.67 -25.19
CA ALA A 211 0.39 -2.61 -24.98
C ALA A 211 -0.38 -3.90 -25.36
N LEU A 212 0.10 -4.68 -26.33
CA LEU A 212 -0.47 -6.01 -26.61
C LEU A 212 -0.15 -6.99 -25.48
N ASN A 213 1.09 -7.00 -25.00
CA ASN A 213 1.53 -7.90 -23.92
C ASN A 213 0.72 -7.67 -22.65
N GLU A 214 0.46 -6.41 -22.32
CA GLU A 214 -0.40 -6.03 -21.19
C GLU A 214 -1.86 -6.47 -21.39
N ALA A 215 -2.40 -6.36 -22.60
CA ALA A 215 -3.76 -6.81 -22.87
C ALA A 215 -3.90 -8.34 -22.81
N VAL A 216 -2.90 -9.09 -23.27
CA VAL A 216 -2.94 -10.56 -23.31
C VAL A 216 -2.54 -11.20 -21.98
N SER A 217 -1.85 -10.47 -21.10
CA SER A 217 -1.50 -10.97 -19.76
C SER A 217 -2.73 -11.25 -18.91
N LYS A 218 -3.85 -10.60 -19.22
CA LYS A 218 -5.17 -10.76 -18.59
C LYS A 218 -5.89 -12.05 -19.01
N LEU A 219 -5.32 -12.86 -19.91
CA LEU A 219 -5.95 -14.10 -20.39
C LEU A 219 -5.71 -15.27 -19.42
N LYS A 220 -6.76 -16.07 -19.18
CA LYS A 220 -6.78 -17.19 -18.21
C LYS A 220 -5.62 -18.21 -18.29
N ASN A 221 -5.05 -18.41 -19.49
CA ASN A 221 -3.95 -19.37 -19.71
C ASN A 221 -2.63 -18.68 -20.07
N PHE A 222 -2.51 -17.36 -19.86
CA PHE A 222 -1.28 -16.64 -20.12
C PHE A 222 -0.18 -17.03 -19.12
N TYR A 223 1.01 -17.29 -19.64
CA TYR A 223 2.17 -17.60 -18.83
C TYR A 223 3.25 -16.51 -18.98
N PRO A 224 3.49 -15.69 -17.95
CA PRO A 224 4.50 -14.64 -17.99
C PRO A 224 5.90 -15.26 -17.83
N LEU A 225 6.68 -15.29 -18.91
CA LEU A 225 8.09 -15.67 -18.87
C LEU A 225 8.93 -14.53 -18.28
N GLN A 226 9.95 -14.90 -17.50
CA GLN A 226 10.92 -13.96 -16.97
C GLN A 226 11.78 -13.36 -18.09
N LYS A 227 12.16 -12.10 -17.88
CA LYS A 227 13.10 -11.43 -18.77
C LYS A 227 14.51 -11.95 -18.48
N VAL A 228 15.08 -12.64 -19.46
CA VAL A 228 16.50 -12.98 -19.50
C VAL A 228 17.22 -11.96 -20.37
N TYR A 229 18.15 -11.20 -19.77
CA TYR A 229 19.03 -10.29 -20.50
C TYR A 229 19.99 -11.09 -21.35
N ARG A 230 19.82 -11.00 -22.66
CA ARG A 230 20.65 -11.70 -23.62
C ARG A 230 22.07 -11.17 -23.61
N ARG A 231 22.97 -11.98 -24.13
CA ARG A 231 24.40 -11.68 -24.22
C ARG A 231 24.69 -10.29 -24.77
N GLU A 232 24.01 -9.87 -25.84
CA GLU A 232 24.13 -8.55 -26.43
C GLU A 232 23.66 -7.41 -25.52
N GLU A 233 22.63 -7.63 -24.69
CA GLU A 233 22.02 -6.60 -23.85
C GLU A 233 22.91 -6.23 -22.65
N TRP A 234 23.65 -7.19 -22.10
CA TRP A 234 24.62 -6.92 -21.04
C TRP A 234 26.05 -6.74 -21.56
N GLY A 235 26.25 -6.73 -22.88
CA GLY A 235 27.55 -6.48 -23.50
C GLY A 235 28.55 -7.63 -23.33
N ALA A 236 28.07 -8.87 -23.38
CA ALA A 236 28.90 -10.07 -23.37
C ALA A 236 29.87 -10.10 -24.55
N LEU A 237 31.06 -10.61 -24.31
CA LEU A 237 31.99 -10.96 -25.39
C LEU A 237 31.47 -12.14 -26.19
N SER A 238 31.80 -12.21 -27.47
CA SER A 238 31.53 -13.41 -28.27
C SER A 238 32.35 -14.60 -27.74
N PRO A 239 31.78 -15.82 -27.73
CA PRO A 239 32.52 -17.00 -27.34
C PRO A 239 33.71 -17.24 -28.30
N SER A 240 34.83 -17.73 -27.76
CA SER A 240 36.05 -17.96 -28.56
C SER A 240 35.99 -19.21 -29.44
N ALA A 241 35.01 -20.09 -29.21
CA ALA A 241 34.67 -21.24 -30.04
C ALA A 241 33.17 -21.60 -29.88
N ASN A 242 32.65 -22.44 -30.76
CA ASN A 242 31.25 -22.91 -30.65
C ASN A 242 31.03 -23.73 -29.39
N HIS A 243 29.92 -23.47 -28.69
CA HIS A 243 29.47 -24.29 -27.58
C HIS A 243 29.06 -25.70 -28.03
N THR A 244 29.28 -26.68 -27.15
CA THR A 244 28.66 -28.00 -27.29
C THR A 244 27.20 -27.92 -26.85
N LYS A 245 26.28 -28.30 -27.74
CA LYS A 245 24.84 -28.33 -27.46
C LYS A 245 24.44 -29.59 -26.71
N PHE A 246 23.36 -29.51 -25.93
CA PHE A 246 22.69 -30.69 -25.41
C PHE A 246 22.05 -31.49 -26.56
N ASP A 247 22.12 -32.82 -26.46
CA ASP A 247 21.52 -33.79 -27.39
C ASP A 247 20.45 -34.66 -26.72
N HIS A 248 20.04 -34.29 -25.51
CA HIS A 248 19.06 -34.95 -24.66
C HIS A 248 18.32 -33.93 -23.79
N ASP A 249 17.19 -34.33 -23.23
CA ASP A 249 16.44 -33.51 -22.27
C ASP A 249 17.23 -33.37 -20.97
N VAL A 250 17.31 -32.16 -20.43
CA VAL A 250 18.07 -31.89 -19.20
C VAL A 250 17.15 -31.99 -17.99
N ASP A 251 17.51 -32.84 -17.03
CA ASP A 251 16.72 -33.13 -15.83
C ASP A 251 17.40 -32.62 -14.54
N MET A 252 18.45 -31.83 -14.65
CA MET A 252 19.27 -31.40 -13.51
C MET A 252 19.64 -29.92 -13.56
N VAL A 253 19.51 -29.23 -12.42
CA VAL A 253 19.97 -27.85 -12.21
C VAL A 253 21.02 -27.82 -11.09
N LEU A 254 22.16 -27.18 -11.35
CA LEU A 254 23.23 -26.99 -10.36
C LEU A 254 23.37 -25.51 -9.98
N LEU A 255 23.18 -25.22 -8.70
CA LEU A 255 23.22 -23.88 -8.14
C LEU A 255 24.57 -23.55 -7.53
N SER A 256 25.05 -22.34 -7.76
CA SER A 256 26.30 -21.84 -7.18
C SER A 256 26.24 -20.35 -6.87
N HIS A 257 27.31 -19.84 -6.27
CA HIS A 257 27.51 -18.41 -6.06
C HIS A 257 28.82 -17.97 -6.71
N THR A 258 29.00 -16.67 -6.92
CA THR A 258 30.22 -16.15 -7.53
C THR A 258 31.38 -15.97 -6.55
N ILE A 259 31.12 -16.00 -5.24
CA ILE A 259 32.08 -15.65 -4.17
C ILE A 259 32.60 -14.22 -4.37
N THR A 260 31.71 -13.32 -4.79
CA THR A 260 32.01 -11.91 -4.98
C THR A 260 31.15 -11.05 -4.06
N ARG A 261 31.35 -9.73 -4.11
CA ARG A 261 30.30 -8.80 -3.66
C ARG A 261 29.03 -9.00 -4.49
N THR A 262 27.89 -8.66 -3.91
CA THR A 262 26.60 -8.62 -4.61
C THR A 262 26.49 -7.32 -5.42
N CYS A 263 25.70 -7.34 -6.49
CA CYS A 263 25.33 -6.19 -7.30
C CYS A 263 23.82 -5.96 -7.23
N TYR A 264 23.34 -4.72 -7.38
CA TYR A 264 21.93 -4.37 -7.17
C TYR A 264 21.34 -3.46 -8.26
N THR A 265 22.04 -3.33 -9.39
CA THR A 265 21.54 -2.57 -10.53
C THR A 265 21.99 -3.24 -11.82
N MET A 266 21.17 -3.13 -12.88
CA MET A 266 21.47 -3.65 -14.22
C MET A 266 22.90 -3.32 -14.66
N THR A 267 23.30 -2.06 -14.54
CA THR A 267 24.63 -1.61 -14.96
C THR A 267 25.75 -2.30 -14.19
N ASN A 268 25.62 -2.39 -12.86
CA ASN A 268 26.64 -2.98 -11.99
C ASN A 268 26.68 -4.51 -12.17
N CYS A 269 25.53 -5.16 -12.24
CA CYS A 269 25.45 -6.61 -12.46
C CYS A 269 25.98 -6.99 -13.85
N ALA A 270 25.63 -6.25 -14.90
CA ALA A 270 26.19 -6.45 -16.23
C ALA A 270 27.72 -6.24 -16.26
N GLU A 271 28.24 -5.25 -15.52
CA GLU A 271 29.70 -5.06 -15.39
C GLU A 271 30.38 -6.23 -14.69
N MET A 272 29.76 -6.78 -13.64
CA MET A 272 30.26 -7.96 -12.95
C MET A 272 30.22 -9.21 -13.83
N CYS A 273 29.14 -9.40 -14.60
CA CYS A 273 29.04 -10.45 -15.62
C CYS A 273 30.18 -10.33 -16.65
N ARG A 274 30.44 -9.14 -17.21
CA ARG A 274 31.55 -8.93 -18.15
C ARG A 274 32.92 -9.23 -17.52
N THR A 275 33.12 -8.81 -16.27
CA THR A 275 34.37 -9.04 -15.54
C THR A 275 34.62 -10.53 -15.28
N MET A 276 33.56 -11.25 -14.89
CA MET A 276 33.63 -12.70 -14.66
C MET A 276 33.85 -13.47 -15.97
N GLN A 277 33.15 -13.07 -17.03
CA GLN A 277 33.34 -13.64 -18.37
C GLN A 277 34.80 -13.51 -18.83
N LEU A 278 35.37 -12.31 -18.70
CA LEU A 278 36.77 -12.04 -19.03
C LEU A 278 37.71 -12.92 -18.21
N THR A 279 37.43 -13.11 -16.92
CA THR A 279 38.21 -13.97 -16.03
C THR A 279 38.15 -15.43 -16.49
N ASN A 280 36.96 -15.96 -16.76
CA ASN A 280 36.77 -17.32 -17.28
C ASN A 280 37.51 -17.53 -18.62
N MET A 281 37.45 -16.55 -19.53
CA MET A 281 38.07 -16.69 -20.85
C MET A 281 39.59 -16.51 -20.84
N ILE A 282 40.10 -15.51 -20.12
CA ILE A 282 41.53 -15.16 -20.13
C ILE A 282 42.31 -15.99 -19.11
N ASN A 283 41.81 -16.08 -17.87
CA ASN A 283 42.56 -16.68 -16.77
C ASN A 283 42.35 -18.20 -16.69
N GLU A 284 41.13 -18.66 -16.98
CA GLU A 284 40.77 -20.09 -16.88
C GLU A 284 40.77 -20.81 -18.24
N GLY A 285 40.91 -20.06 -19.34
CA GLY A 285 40.96 -20.61 -20.70
C GLY A 285 39.64 -21.22 -21.18
N LEU A 286 38.51 -20.83 -20.57
CA LEU A 286 37.18 -21.26 -21.00
C LEU A 286 36.82 -20.57 -22.32
N ILE A 287 36.02 -21.25 -23.14
CA ILE A 287 35.57 -20.66 -24.42
C ILE A 287 34.59 -19.49 -24.22
N ASP A 288 33.98 -19.42 -23.04
CA ASP A 288 32.98 -18.44 -22.63
C ASP A 288 32.73 -18.51 -21.10
N TYR A 289 31.79 -17.71 -20.59
CA TYR A 289 31.25 -17.75 -19.22
C TYR A 289 30.99 -19.18 -18.74
N ALA A 290 31.33 -19.52 -17.48
CA ALA A 290 31.23 -20.91 -17.00
C ALA A 290 29.79 -21.43 -16.83
N PHE A 291 28.85 -20.57 -16.42
CA PHE A 291 27.46 -20.92 -16.11
C PHE A 291 26.51 -20.65 -17.29
N ASN A 292 25.36 -21.32 -17.28
CA ASN A 292 24.28 -21.12 -18.25
C ASN A 292 23.56 -19.79 -18.00
N PHE A 293 23.26 -19.50 -16.72
CA PHE A 293 22.60 -18.28 -16.29
C PHE A 293 23.27 -17.70 -15.05
N VAL A 294 23.15 -16.38 -14.92
CA VAL A 294 23.69 -15.60 -13.80
C VAL A 294 22.59 -14.71 -13.25
N ILE A 295 22.39 -14.69 -11.93
CA ILE A 295 21.36 -13.86 -11.29
C ILE A 295 22.04 -12.77 -10.45
N GLY A 296 21.73 -11.51 -10.76
CA GLY A 296 22.18 -10.36 -9.98
C GLY A 296 21.40 -10.21 -8.66
N GLY A 297 21.88 -9.38 -7.75
CA GLY A 297 21.14 -9.10 -6.51
C GLY A 297 19.96 -8.16 -6.65
N ASP A 298 19.80 -7.59 -7.84
CA ASP A 298 18.57 -6.98 -8.33
C ASP A 298 17.53 -8.01 -8.84
N GLY A 299 17.86 -9.31 -8.86
CA GLY A 299 17.01 -10.36 -9.43
C GLY A 299 17.09 -10.45 -10.96
N PHE A 300 17.88 -9.60 -11.64
CA PHE A 300 18.00 -9.71 -13.09
C PHE A 300 18.77 -10.96 -13.51
N ILE A 301 18.22 -11.65 -14.50
CA ILE A 301 18.77 -12.89 -15.04
C ILE A 301 19.57 -12.55 -16.29
N PHE A 302 20.86 -12.87 -16.28
CA PHE A 302 21.78 -12.67 -17.40
C PHE A 302 22.09 -14.00 -18.07
N GLU A 303 21.96 -14.03 -19.39
CA GLU A 303 22.32 -15.18 -20.20
C GLU A 303 23.85 -15.35 -20.22
N GLY A 304 24.33 -16.44 -19.62
CA GLY A 304 25.70 -16.94 -19.82
C GLY A 304 25.73 -17.78 -21.10
N ARG A 305 25.85 -19.10 -20.96
CA ARG A 305 25.80 -20.02 -22.11
C ARG A 305 24.37 -20.30 -22.62
N GLY A 306 23.34 -19.93 -21.87
CA GLY A 306 21.93 -20.12 -22.24
C GLY A 306 21.47 -21.57 -22.11
N TRP A 307 20.25 -21.85 -22.59
CA TRP A 307 19.56 -23.14 -22.37
C TRP A 307 20.13 -24.32 -23.16
N ASP A 308 20.53 -24.12 -24.42
CA ASP A 308 20.87 -25.25 -25.31
C ASP A 308 22.31 -25.73 -25.21
N ASN A 309 23.14 -25.01 -24.47
CA ASN A 309 24.58 -25.21 -24.47
C ASN A 309 25.03 -25.78 -23.13
N SER A 310 25.92 -26.75 -23.18
CA SER A 310 26.58 -27.27 -21.98
C SER A 310 27.43 -26.21 -21.28
N GLY A 311 27.37 -26.25 -19.95
CA GLY A 311 28.14 -25.40 -19.06
C GLY A 311 29.66 -25.68 -19.08
N ALA A 312 30.40 -24.92 -18.28
CA ALA A 312 31.73 -25.27 -17.77
C ALA A 312 31.82 -25.10 -16.25
N HIS A 313 30.66 -25.04 -15.57
CA HIS A 313 30.54 -24.80 -14.15
C HIS A 313 30.94 -26.01 -13.29
N THR A 314 30.67 -27.25 -13.67
CA THR A 314 30.94 -28.41 -12.81
C THR A 314 31.46 -29.59 -13.63
N ILE A 315 32.72 -29.95 -13.38
CA ILE A 315 33.39 -31.09 -14.03
C ILE A 315 32.51 -32.35 -13.91
N ASN A 316 32.32 -33.08 -15.01
CA ASN A 316 31.44 -34.25 -15.17
C ASN A 316 29.93 -33.99 -15.20
N PHE A 317 29.46 -32.78 -14.86
CA PHE A 317 28.03 -32.44 -14.85
C PHE A 317 27.66 -31.37 -15.90
N ASN A 318 28.64 -30.68 -16.48
CA ASN A 318 28.43 -29.68 -17.54
C ASN A 318 27.51 -30.11 -18.70
N LEU A 319 27.57 -31.38 -19.12
CA LEU A 319 26.77 -31.93 -20.21
C LEU A 319 25.42 -32.50 -19.74
N LYS A 320 25.14 -32.50 -18.44
CA LYS A 320 23.96 -33.13 -17.83
C LYS A 320 23.06 -32.16 -17.09
N SER A 321 23.50 -30.92 -16.90
CA SER A 321 22.81 -29.97 -16.03
C SER A 321 22.90 -28.55 -16.55
N ILE A 322 21.89 -27.76 -16.24
CA ILE A 322 21.93 -26.31 -16.35
C ILE A 322 22.58 -25.73 -15.09
N GLY A 323 23.69 -25.01 -15.25
CA GLY A 323 24.34 -24.31 -14.16
C GLY A 323 23.82 -22.89 -14.00
N ILE A 324 23.30 -22.55 -12.82
CA ILE A 324 22.85 -21.20 -12.49
C ILE A 324 23.70 -20.67 -11.33
N THR A 325 24.25 -19.47 -11.46
CA THR A 325 25.03 -18.84 -10.38
C THR A 325 24.43 -17.53 -9.94
N VAL A 326 24.42 -17.26 -8.63
CA VAL A 326 23.96 -16.00 -8.05
C VAL A 326 25.17 -15.12 -7.70
N ILE A 327 25.12 -13.84 -8.06
CA ILE A 327 26.21 -12.89 -7.80
C ILE A 327 26.24 -12.52 -6.32
N GLY A 328 27.22 -13.03 -5.58
CA GLY A 328 27.39 -12.79 -4.16
C GLY A 328 28.24 -13.85 -3.47
N ASN A 329 28.35 -13.73 -2.13
CA ASN A 329 28.97 -14.72 -1.26
C ASN A 329 27.97 -15.08 -0.15
N PHE A 330 27.44 -16.30 -0.21
CA PHE A 330 26.35 -16.77 0.65
C PHE A 330 26.79 -17.90 1.60
N GLU A 331 28.04 -17.84 2.07
CA GLU A 331 28.49 -18.73 3.15
C GLU A 331 27.76 -18.45 4.46
N THR A 332 27.60 -17.16 4.80
CA THR A 332 26.95 -16.71 6.05
C THR A 332 25.80 -15.72 5.82
N THR A 333 25.70 -15.15 4.63
CA THR A 333 24.67 -14.16 4.27
C THR A 333 23.63 -14.82 3.39
N GLU A 334 22.34 -14.59 3.64
CA GLU A 334 21.27 -15.17 2.84
C GLU A 334 21.14 -14.46 1.48
N PRO A 335 20.81 -15.18 0.39
CA PRO A 335 20.39 -14.56 -0.87
C PRO A 335 19.16 -13.68 -0.66
N THR A 336 19.01 -12.62 -1.45
CA THR A 336 17.80 -11.79 -1.36
C THR A 336 16.59 -12.58 -1.88
N GLN A 337 15.39 -12.26 -1.38
CA GLN A 337 14.17 -12.91 -1.86
C GLN A 337 14.00 -12.76 -3.38
N GLY A 338 14.32 -11.58 -3.94
CA GLY A 338 14.31 -11.38 -5.40
C GLY A 338 15.25 -12.31 -6.16
N MET A 339 16.45 -12.63 -5.62
CA MET A 339 17.32 -13.64 -6.23
C MET A 339 16.68 -15.03 -6.21
N LEU A 340 16.03 -15.40 -5.09
CA LEU A 340 15.36 -16.69 -4.94
C LEU A 340 14.17 -16.80 -5.89
N ASP A 341 13.30 -15.78 -5.95
CA ASP A 341 12.13 -15.72 -6.82
C ASP A 341 12.53 -15.84 -8.30
N SER A 342 13.51 -15.05 -8.74
CA SER A 342 14.04 -15.12 -10.10
C SER A 342 14.65 -16.48 -10.41
N LEU A 343 15.28 -17.13 -9.43
CA LEU A 343 15.85 -18.45 -9.60
C LEU A 343 14.78 -19.53 -9.75
N TYR A 344 13.76 -19.54 -8.89
CA TYR A 344 12.64 -20.48 -9.01
C TYR A 344 11.92 -20.31 -10.33
N LYS A 345 11.56 -19.05 -10.64
CA LYS A 345 10.80 -18.76 -11.85
C LYS A 345 11.59 -19.07 -13.11
N LEU A 346 12.91 -18.84 -13.15
CA LEU A 346 13.76 -19.24 -14.28
C LEU A 346 13.76 -20.76 -14.50
N MET A 347 13.77 -21.56 -13.44
CA MET A 347 13.73 -23.02 -13.55
C MET A 347 12.35 -23.51 -14.04
N GLU A 348 11.27 -22.92 -13.53
CA GLU A 348 9.91 -23.20 -13.99
C GLU A 348 9.71 -22.76 -15.45
N ASP A 349 10.21 -21.60 -15.84
CA ASP A 349 10.27 -21.15 -17.24
C ASP A 349 11.04 -22.18 -18.08
N GLY A 350 12.16 -22.71 -17.57
CA GLY A 350 12.91 -23.79 -18.21
C GLY A 350 12.03 -25.02 -18.49
N ALA A 351 11.24 -25.48 -17.51
CA ALA A 351 10.31 -26.60 -17.69
C ALA A 351 9.18 -26.26 -18.68
N VAL A 352 8.61 -25.06 -18.58
CA VAL A 352 7.56 -24.55 -19.47
C VAL A 352 8.03 -24.40 -20.92
N LEU A 353 9.27 -23.99 -21.12
CA LEU A 353 9.90 -23.85 -22.43
C LEU A 353 10.36 -25.20 -23.00
N GLY A 354 10.27 -26.29 -22.22
CA GLY A 354 10.76 -27.63 -22.60
C GLY A 354 12.29 -27.75 -22.58
N LYS A 355 12.97 -26.88 -21.84
CA LYS A 355 14.43 -26.87 -21.65
C LYS A 355 14.88 -27.70 -20.47
N LEU A 356 14.00 -27.86 -19.51
CA LEU A 356 14.12 -28.80 -18.41
C LEU A 356 12.98 -29.81 -18.50
N THR A 357 13.21 -31.05 -18.06
CA THR A 357 12.11 -32.00 -17.86
C THR A 357 11.19 -31.49 -16.75
N THR A 358 9.90 -31.85 -16.76
CA THR A 358 8.95 -31.38 -15.73
C THR A 358 9.25 -31.92 -14.32
N ASP A 359 10.05 -32.98 -14.24
CA ASP A 359 10.51 -33.66 -13.02
C ASP A 359 11.99 -33.39 -12.68
N PHE A 360 12.56 -32.31 -13.23
CA PHE A 360 13.96 -31.95 -12.99
C PHE A 360 14.30 -31.81 -11.50
N GLN A 361 15.58 -32.06 -11.19
CA GLN A 361 16.13 -32.09 -9.84
C GLN A 361 17.12 -30.93 -9.64
N VAL A 362 17.09 -30.33 -8.45
CA VAL A 362 17.96 -29.20 -8.07
C VAL A 362 18.99 -29.64 -7.04
N TYR A 363 20.22 -29.18 -7.20
CA TYR A 363 21.31 -29.42 -6.26
C TYR A 363 22.17 -28.18 -6.09
N GLY A 364 22.83 -28.07 -4.93
CA GLY A 364 23.95 -27.17 -4.78
C GLY A 364 25.22 -27.74 -5.42
N ARG A 365 26.07 -26.90 -5.98
CA ARG A 365 27.37 -27.32 -6.51
C ARG A 365 28.24 -28.02 -5.45
N GLN A 366 28.06 -27.66 -4.17
CA GLN A 366 28.72 -28.29 -3.03
C GLN A 366 28.36 -29.76 -2.82
N ASP A 367 27.18 -30.19 -3.27
CA ASP A 367 26.75 -31.60 -3.19
C ASP A 367 27.62 -32.51 -4.07
N PHE A 368 28.41 -31.93 -4.97
CA PHE A 368 29.33 -32.61 -5.89
C PHE A 368 30.80 -32.27 -5.62
N ASN A 369 31.18 -32.05 -4.35
CA ASN A 369 32.55 -31.73 -3.90
C ASN A 369 33.14 -30.48 -4.60
N ASN A 370 32.32 -29.45 -4.79
CA ASN A 370 32.73 -28.18 -5.38
C ASN A 370 32.50 -26.99 -4.44
N ILE A 371 33.00 -25.80 -4.81
CA ILE A 371 32.83 -24.59 -4.00
C ILE A 371 31.51 -23.89 -4.38
N GLY A 372 30.75 -23.46 -3.36
CA GLY A 372 29.46 -22.78 -3.48
C GLY A 372 28.26 -23.74 -3.57
N PRO A 373 27.03 -23.28 -3.34
CA PRO A 373 26.60 -21.88 -3.20
C PRO A 373 26.77 -21.24 -1.82
N GLY A 374 27.39 -21.94 -0.86
CA GLY A 374 27.59 -21.47 0.51
C GLY A 374 26.46 -21.90 1.45
N GLU A 375 26.77 -22.03 2.74
CA GLU A 375 25.87 -22.71 3.68
C GLU A 375 24.54 -21.99 3.91
N ALA A 376 24.52 -20.65 3.92
CA ALA A 376 23.28 -19.88 4.05
C ALA A 376 22.34 -20.10 2.86
N PHE A 377 22.86 -20.07 1.63
CA PHE A 377 22.03 -20.38 0.44
C PHE A 377 21.62 -21.87 0.41
N MET A 378 22.48 -22.76 0.87
CA MET A 378 22.19 -24.19 0.90
C MET A 378 21.10 -24.58 1.88
N LYS A 379 20.88 -23.79 2.94
CA LYS A 379 19.71 -23.94 3.81
C LYS A 379 18.41 -23.84 3.02
N HIS A 380 18.26 -22.82 2.17
CA HIS A 380 17.10 -22.68 1.29
C HIS A 380 16.99 -23.82 0.29
N ILE A 381 18.08 -24.12 -0.44
CA ILE A 381 18.06 -25.16 -1.48
C ILE A 381 17.61 -26.52 -0.91
N ARG A 382 17.98 -26.84 0.33
CA ARG A 382 17.56 -28.07 1.04
C ARG A 382 16.11 -28.02 1.56
N GLU A 383 15.36 -26.96 1.35
CA GLU A 383 13.93 -26.92 1.71
C GLU A 383 13.03 -27.16 0.49
N TRP A 384 13.58 -27.06 -0.73
CA TRP A 384 12.82 -27.19 -1.98
C TRP A 384 12.40 -28.63 -2.24
N CYS A 385 11.19 -28.85 -2.80
CA CYS A 385 10.72 -30.21 -3.06
C CYS A 385 11.53 -30.90 -4.17
N ARG A 386 12.03 -30.13 -5.14
CA ARG A 386 12.91 -30.62 -6.20
C ARG A 386 14.36 -30.86 -5.76
N TYR A 387 14.71 -30.69 -4.47
CA TYR A 387 16.08 -30.94 -4.02
C TYR A 387 16.39 -32.44 -3.92
N GLY A 388 17.25 -32.91 -4.82
CA GLY A 388 17.70 -34.30 -4.88
C GLY A 388 16.58 -35.34 -4.99
N ASN A 389 16.94 -36.62 -5.07
CA ASN A 389 15.98 -37.72 -5.06
C ASN A 389 15.36 -37.94 -3.67
N ARG A 390 14.52 -37.03 -3.20
CA ARG A 390 13.83 -37.13 -1.90
C ARG A 390 12.71 -38.16 -1.91
N THR A 391 12.54 -38.81 -0.76
CA THR A 391 11.39 -39.66 -0.40
C THR A 391 10.59 -39.11 0.79
N GLU A 392 11.02 -37.98 1.37
CA GLU A 392 10.41 -37.33 2.55
C GLU A 392 9.57 -36.11 2.16
N PRO A 393 8.52 -35.74 2.94
CA PRO A 393 7.66 -34.61 2.64
C PRO A 393 8.43 -33.27 2.69
N CYS A 394 8.34 -32.51 1.61
CA CYS A 394 8.84 -31.14 1.54
C CYS A 394 7.82 -30.14 2.11
N ASN A 395 8.23 -28.88 2.32
CA ASN A 395 7.29 -27.81 2.63
C ASN A 395 6.56 -27.39 1.36
N PRO A 396 5.25 -27.72 1.19
CA PRO A 396 4.53 -27.35 -0.02
C PRO A 396 4.37 -25.82 -0.13
N ASN A 397 4.40 -25.08 0.98
CA ASN A 397 4.13 -23.64 1.01
C ASN A 397 5.20 -22.78 0.32
N MET A 398 6.37 -23.35 -0.01
CA MET A 398 7.42 -22.67 -0.78
C MET A 398 7.44 -23.08 -2.27
N GLU A 399 6.65 -24.09 -2.67
CA GLU A 399 6.38 -24.45 -4.08
C GLU A 399 4.91 -24.19 -4.48
N THR A 400 4.04 -23.77 -3.56
CA THR A 400 2.60 -23.58 -3.80
C THR A 400 2.28 -22.46 -4.79
N THR A 401 3.20 -21.54 -5.04
CA THR A 401 3.10 -20.60 -6.17
C THR A 401 3.05 -21.31 -7.53
N ALA A 402 3.47 -22.58 -7.62
CA ALA A 402 3.45 -23.38 -8.85
C ALA A 402 2.41 -24.52 -8.88
N ARG A 403 1.68 -24.81 -7.79
CA ARG A 403 0.68 -25.91 -7.76
C ARG A 403 -0.78 -25.48 -7.90
N ILE A 404 -1.08 -24.19 -7.82
CA ILE A 404 -2.47 -23.69 -7.89
C ILE A 404 -3.08 -23.89 -9.29
N THR A 405 -2.29 -24.12 -10.35
CA THR A 405 -2.80 -24.31 -11.71
C THR A 405 -3.39 -25.69 -12.01
N THR A 406 -3.26 -26.70 -11.15
CA THR A 406 -3.79 -28.06 -11.44
C THR A 406 -4.72 -28.67 -10.39
N GLU A 407 -4.67 -28.30 -9.11
CA GLU A 407 -5.54 -28.91 -8.08
C GLU A 407 -6.83 -28.11 -7.74
N VAL A 408 -7.02 -26.90 -8.29
CA VAL A 408 -8.30 -26.17 -8.18
C VAL A 408 -9.37 -26.71 -9.17
N LEU A 409 -9.04 -27.70 -9.99
CA LEU A 409 -9.88 -28.17 -11.09
C LEU A 409 -10.88 -29.30 -10.77
N SER A 410 -11.11 -29.71 -9.52
CA SER A 410 -12.08 -30.82 -9.29
C SER A 410 -13.08 -30.75 -8.15
N SER A 411 -13.12 -29.76 -7.26
CA SER A 411 -14.20 -29.78 -6.24
C SER A 411 -14.44 -28.45 -5.54
N THR A 412 -15.25 -27.58 -6.14
CA THR A 412 -16.44 -27.01 -5.49
C THR A 412 -17.24 -26.25 -6.54
N THR A 413 -18.45 -26.72 -6.80
CA THR A 413 -19.52 -25.89 -7.37
C THR A 413 -19.89 -24.83 -6.34
N GLN A 414 -19.11 -23.76 -6.28
CA GLN A 414 -19.54 -22.48 -5.74
C GLN A 414 -19.72 -21.57 -6.94
N THR A 415 -20.93 -21.01 -7.05
CA THR A 415 -21.28 -20.00 -8.04
C THR A 415 -20.27 -18.85 -7.94
N ILE A 416 -19.43 -18.74 -8.96
CA ILE A 416 -18.49 -17.65 -9.17
C ILE A 416 -19.32 -16.36 -9.33
N PRO A 417 -19.07 -15.29 -8.57
CA PRO A 417 -19.65 -13.98 -8.85
C PRO A 417 -19.22 -13.53 -10.25
N GLU A 418 -20.17 -13.00 -11.00
CA GLU A 418 -19.99 -12.37 -12.31
C GLU A 418 -18.69 -11.55 -12.37
N PHE A 419 -17.89 -11.78 -13.42
CA PHE A 419 -16.69 -10.99 -13.74
C PHE A 419 -17.04 -9.49 -13.66
N ILE A 420 -16.48 -8.77 -12.70
CA ILE A 420 -16.53 -7.31 -12.67
C ILE A 420 -15.55 -6.82 -13.73
N GLU A 421 -16.07 -6.26 -14.81
CA GLU A 421 -15.29 -5.52 -15.82
C GLU A 421 -14.47 -4.41 -15.14
N VAL A 422 -13.23 -4.17 -15.62
CA VAL A 422 -12.36 -3.07 -15.15
C VAL A 422 -12.85 -1.73 -15.72
N GLU A 423 -14.14 -1.41 -15.56
CA GLU A 423 -14.76 -0.16 -16.01
C GLU A 423 -14.25 1.05 -15.19
N PHE A 424 -13.68 0.78 -14.02
CA PHE A 424 -13.16 1.77 -13.07
C PHE A 424 -11.74 2.27 -13.41
N LEU A 425 -10.94 1.58 -14.25
CA LEU A 425 -9.62 2.06 -14.65
C LEU A 425 -9.69 2.84 -15.98
N LYS A 426 -9.20 4.07 -15.97
CA LYS A 426 -9.09 4.95 -17.12
C LYS A 426 -7.63 5.01 -17.56
N ASN A 427 -7.34 4.35 -18.66
CA ASN A 427 -5.99 4.26 -19.21
C ASN A 427 -5.52 5.61 -19.72
N ARG A 428 -4.23 5.73 -19.99
CA ARG A 428 -3.62 6.96 -20.53
C ARG A 428 -4.31 7.52 -21.78
N HIS A 429 -4.89 6.67 -22.64
CA HIS A 429 -5.63 7.13 -23.81
C HIS A 429 -6.95 7.82 -23.45
N ASP A 430 -7.61 7.42 -22.35
CA ASP A 430 -8.96 7.90 -21.98
C ASP A 430 -8.97 9.37 -21.57
N TRP A 431 -7.84 9.87 -21.05
CA TRP A 431 -7.65 11.27 -20.67
C TRP A 431 -6.72 12.04 -21.63
N ASN A 432 -6.41 11.46 -22.80
CA ASN A 432 -5.53 12.03 -23.82
C ASN A 432 -4.11 12.36 -23.30
N ALA A 433 -3.45 11.41 -22.64
CA ALA A 433 -2.09 11.60 -22.11
C ALA A 433 -1.06 11.99 -23.17
N ASN A 434 -0.14 12.88 -22.81
CA ASN A 434 1.09 13.03 -23.60
C ASN A 434 1.97 11.77 -23.40
N PRO A 435 2.75 11.36 -24.41
CA PRO A 435 3.76 10.31 -24.23
C PRO A 435 4.80 10.71 -23.18
N PRO A 436 5.31 9.77 -22.36
CA PRO A 436 6.43 10.03 -21.46
C PRO A 436 7.68 10.45 -22.25
N LYS A 437 8.52 11.33 -21.67
CA LYS A 437 9.83 11.67 -22.24
C LYS A 437 10.80 10.50 -22.09
N SER A 438 11.83 10.46 -22.95
CA SER A 438 12.86 9.40 -22.92
C SER A 438 13.75 9.51 -21.68
N GLY A 439 13.99 8.40 -20.96
CA GLY A 439 14.93 8.36 -19.84
C GLY A 439 14.34 7.84 -18.53
N ILE A 440 13.03 7.61 -18.46
CA ILE A 440 12.36 7.10 -17.25
C ILE A 440 12.70 5.62 -17.04
N SER A 441 13.15 5.29 -15.84
CA SER A 441 13.43 3.92 -15.40
C SER A 441 12.15 3.07 -15.34
N ARG A 442 12.30 1.75 -15.44
CA ARG A 442 11.18 0.80 -15.33
C ARG A 442 11.03 0.31 -13.89
N LEU A 443 9.79 0.11 -13.46
CA LEU A 443 9.47 -0.51 -12.18
C LEU A 443 9.96 -1.97 -12.12
N SER A 444 10.39 -2.38 -10.94
CA SER A 444 10.76 -3.77 -10.61
C SER A 444 9.55 -4.47 -10.00
N LEU A 445 9.18 -5.61 -10.57
CA LEU A 445 8.06 -6.43 -10.09
C LEU A 445 8.59 -7.66 -9.31
N PRO A 446 7.81 -8.20 -8.36
CA PRO A 446 6.53 -7.66 -7.88
C PRO A 446 6.73 -6.36 -7.08
N ILE A 447 5.76 -5.45 -7.17
CA ILE A 447 5.74 -4.20 -6.40
C ILE A 447 5.68 -4.53 -4.92
N GLN A 448 6.62 -4.01 -4.15
CA GLN A 448 6.72 -4.29 -2.72
C GLN A 448 6.17 -3.15 -1.88
N ARG A 449 5.94 -1.97 -2.48
CA ARG A 449 5.60 -0.74 -1.76
C ARG A 449 4.46 0.00 -2.45
N ILE A 450 3.49 0.46 -1.66
CA ILE A 450 2.43 1.34 -2.13
C ILE A 450 2.56 2.67 -1.40
N ILE A 451 2.84 3.72 -2.15
CA ILE A 451 2.97 5.07 -1.63
C ILE A 451 1.63 5.77 -1.83
N VAL A 452 0.95 6.10 -0.74
CA VAL A 452 -0.30 6.86 -0.80
C VAL A 452 0.00 8.35 -0.72
N ALA A 453 -0.57 9.10 -1.66
CA ALA A 453 -0.36 10.53 -1.81
C ALA A 453 -1.68 11.25 -2.08
N HIS A 454 -1.63 12.59 -2.12
CA HIS A 454 -2.72 13.41 -2.61
C HIS A 454 -2.21 14.49 -3.56
N THR A 455 -3.11 15.09 -4.35
CA THR A 455 -2.74 16.13 -5.33
C THR A 455 -2.58 17.53 -4.75
N ASP A 456 -2.93 17.72 -3.47
CA ASP A 456 -2.91 19.02 -2.77
C ASP A 456 -3.69 20.13 -3.51
N GLY A 457 -4.81 19.72 -4.12
CA GLY A 457 -5.60 20.60 -4.97
C GLY A 457 -7.08 20.23 -4.98
N ASN A 458 -7.80 20.74 -5.97
CA ASN A 458 -9.21 20.43 -6.13
C ASN A 458 -9.41 18.93 -6.40
N SER A 459 -10.47 18.38 -5.82
CA SER A 459 -11.00 17.08 -6.21
C SER A 459 -11.72 17.18 -7.56
N CYS A 460 -12.22 16.04 -8.03
CA CYS A 460 -13.04 15.95 -9.24
C CYS A 460 -14.15 14.91 -9.01
N ASP A 461 -15.38 15.24 -9.37
CA ASP A 461 -16.57 14.45 -9.00
C ASP A 461 -17.27 13.77 -10.19
N ASN A 462 -16.78 14.00 -11.41
CA ASN A 462 -17.22 13.29 -12.60
C ASN A 462 -16.05 13.03 -13.56
N GLU A 463 -16.26 12.11 -14.49
CA GLU A 463 -15.20 11.61 -15.38
C GLU A 463 -14.55 12.69 -16.24
N GLU A 464 -15.31 13.65 -16.78
CA GLU A 464 -14.75 14.70 -17.63
C GLU A 464 -13.86 15.65 -16.82
N ASP A 465 -14.29 16.03 -15.62
CA ASP A 465 -13.51 16.89 -14.73
C ASP A 465 -12.25 16.16 -14.24
N CYS A 466 -12.35 14.87 -13.92
CA CYS A 466 -11.20 14.07 -13.51
C CYS A 466 -10.18 13.88 -14.64
N LYS A 467 -10.63 13.57 -15.87
CA LYS A 467 -9.74 13.54 -17.05
C LYS A 467 -9.03 14.87 -17.26
N ALA A 468 -9.76 15.98 -17.15
CA ALA A 468 -9.20 17.32 -17.30
C ALA A 468 -8.18 17.66 -16.19
N LEU A 469 -8.43 17.23 -14.95
CA LEU A 469 -7.53 17.41 -13.81
C LEU A 469 -6.23 16.61 -13.99
N VAL A 470 -6.33 15.32 -14.29
CA VAL A 470 -5.15 14.45 -14.56
C VAL A 470 -4.31 15.03 -15.70
N LYS A 471 -4.96 15.49 -16.77
CA LYS A 471 -4.27 16.16 -17.88
C LYS A 471 -3.57 17.44 -17.45
N ARG A 472 -4.21 18.25 -16.61
CA ARG A 472 -3.65 19.49 -16.06
C ARG A 472 -2.41 19.22 -15.23
N ILE A 473 -2.47 18.23 -14.33
CA ILE A 473 -1.34 17.79 -13.50
C ILE A 473 -0.15 17.40 -14.40
N GLN A 474 -0.38 16.65 -15.48
CA GLN A 474 0.69 16.32 -16.44
C GLN A 474 1.30 17.57 -17.09
N THR A 475 0.47 18.55 -17.46
CA THR A 475 0.94 19.78 -18.14
C THR A 475 1.67 20.77 -17.22
N GLU A 476 1.20 20.94 -15.98
CA GLU A 476 1.83 21.80 -14.98
C GLU A 476 3.20 21.24 -14.54
N ASN A 477 3.33 19.91 -14.55
CA ASN A 477 4.59 19.21 -14.31
C ASN A 477 5.41 18.95 -15.58
N SER A 478 5.26 19.78 -16.62
CA SER A 478 5.99 19.62 -17.89
C SER A 478 7.53 19.71 -17.78
N HIS A 479 8.07 20.13 -16.64
CA HIS A 479 9.49 20.11 -16.34
C HIS A 479 10.00 18.70 -16.00
N LEU A 480 9.12 17.80 -15.54
CA LEU A 480 9.40 16.38 -15.29
C LEU A 480 9.38 15.58 -16.60
N ASP A 481 9.83 14.33 -16.55
CA ASP A 481 9.80 13.43 -17.71
C ASP A 481 8.38 12.95 -18.05
N ASP A 482 7.48 12.94 -17.06
CA ASP A 482 6.03 12.71 -17.22
C ASP A 482 5.28 13.11 -15.94
N ILE A 483 3.95 12.89 -15.89
CA ILE A 483 3.13 12.99 -14.68
C ILE A 483 3.80 12.26 -13.50
N PRO A 484 3.91 12.83 -12.29
CA PRO A 484 4.73 12.26 -11.22
C PRO A 484 4.16 10.98 -10.56
N TYR A 485 2.88 10.67 -10.78
CA TYR A 485 2.16 9.60 -10.09
C TYR A 485 1.95 8.38 -11.00
N ASN A 486 1.86 7.18 -10.40
CA ASN A 486 1.56 5.95 -11.14
C ASN A 486 0.07 5.82 -11.41
N PHE A 487 -0.77 6.05 -10.40
CA PHE A 487 -2.23 5.99 -10.48
C PHE A 487 -2.86 7.13 -9.68
N LEU A 488 -4.02 7.62 -10.12
CA LEU A 488 -4.77 8.68 -9.44
C LEU A 488 -6.24 8.28 -9.22
N ILE A 489 -6.78 8.48 -8.02
CA ILE A 489 -8.17 8.13 -7.67
C ILE A 489 -9.03 9.39 -7.64
N GLY A 490 -10.12 9.41 -8.41
CA GLY A 490 -11.10 10.50 -8.42
C GLY A 490 -12.27 10.26 -7.47
N ASN A 491 -13.03 11.31 -7.14
CA ASN A 491 -14.28 11.14 -6.40
C ASN A 491 -15.39 10.56 -7.29
N ASP A 492 -15.17 10.47 -8.60
CA ASP A 492 -16.06 9.84 -9.56
C ASP A 492 -16.06 8.30 -9.50
N GLY A 493 -15.34 7.72 -8.53
CA GLY A 493 -15.24 6.28 -8.32
C GLY A 493 -14.36 5.58 -9.35
N LYS A 494 -13.37 6.28 -9.92
CA LYS A 494 -12.45 5.73 -10.93
C LYS A 494 -10.98 5.96 -10.60
N ILE A 495 -10.13 5.11 -11.16
CA ILE A 495 -8.68 5.20 -11.12
C ILE A 495 -8.18 5.63 -12.50
N TYR A 496 -7.29 6.60 -12.54
CA TYR A 496 -6.70 7.14 -13.76
C TYR A 496 -5.23 6.72 -13.81
N GLU A 497 -4.84 6.08 -14.90
CA GLU A 497 -3.47 5.66 -15.13
C GLU A 497 -2.58 6.88 -15.41
N GLY A 498 -1.64 7.14 -14.50
CA GLY A 498 -0.52 8.03 -14.70
C GLY A 498 0.61 7.28 -15.40
N ARG A 499 1.77 7.12 -14.75
CA ARG A 499 2.90 6.31 -15.27
C ARG A 499 2.62 4.80 -15.31
N GLY A 500 1.57 4.34 -14.63
CA GLY A 500 1.18 2.92 -14.60
C GLY A 500 2.23 2.03 -13.93
N PHE A 501 2.22 0.73 -14.26
CA PHE A 501 3.23 -0.24 -13.80
C PHE A 501 4.48 -0.29 -14.68
N ALA A 502 4.49 0.43 -15.81
CA ALA A 502 5.61 0.38 -16.75
C ALA A 502 6.82 1.18 -16.30
N PHE A 503 6.59 2.27 -15.56
CA PHE A 503 7.61 3.28 -15.27
C PHE A 503 7.59 3.71 -13.81
N GLU A 504 8.78 3.99 -13.30
CA GLU A 504 8.97 4.55 -11.97
C GLU A 504 8.26 5.90 -11.84
N GLY A 505 7.55 6.10 -10.74
CA GLY A 505 6.97 7.41 -10.42
C GLY A 505 8.03 8.41 -9.95
N GLU A 506 7.62 9.64 -9.70
CA GLU A 506 8.49 10.73 -9.24
C GLU A 506 7.90 11.39 -8.00
N HIS A 507 7.74 10.55 -6.97
CA HIS A 507 6.92 10.85 -5.80
C HIS A 507 7.63 10.55 -4.48
N THR A 508 8.81 9.90 -4.50
CA THR A 508 9.66 9.76 -3.33
C THR A 508 10.95 10.52 -3.52
N SER A 509 11.16 11.54 -2.68
CA SER A 509 12.52 11.98 -2.38
C SER A 509 12.98 11.23 -1.13
N ASN A 510 14.25 10.84 -1.12
CA ASN A 510 14.94 9.93 -0.20
C ASN A 510 14.69 10.08 1.32
N LEU A 511 13.66 9.44 1.89
CA LEU A 511 13.70 9.11 3.32
C LEU A 511 14.70 7.95 3.50
N TYR A 512 15.69 8.11 4.38
CA TYR A 512 16.78 7.16 4.62
C TYR A 512 17.80 6.94 3.49
N GLY A 513 17.77 7.76 2.42
CA GLY A 513 18.64 7.56 1.25
C GLY A 513 18.14 6.44 0.30
N THR A 514 16.90 5.97 0.45
CA THR A 514 16.32 4.92 -0.40
C THR A 514 15.51 5.54 -1.54
N GLU A 515 15.75 5.08 -2.76
CA GLU A 515 14.91 5.37 -3.93
C GLU A 515 13.79 4.33 -3.98
N TYR A 516 12.56 4.71 -3.64
CA TYR A 516 11.40 3.79 -3.66
C TYR A 516 10.78 3.69 -5.04
N ASN A 517 11.12 4.61 -5.94
CA ASN A 517 10.50 4.74 -7.25
C ASN A 517 10.67 3.45 -8.09
N SER A 518 11.72 2.65 -7.84
CA SER A 518 12.01 1.41 -8.57
C SER A 518 11.29 0.16 -8.06
N ILE A 519 10.73 0.17 -6.84
CA ILE A 519 10.08 -0.99 -6.19
C ILE A 519 8.69 -0.68 -5.63
N GLY A 520 8.22 0.55 -5.84
CA GLY A 520 6.98 1.07 -5.31
C GLY A 520 6.19 1.86 -6.34
N ILE A 521 4.86 1.80 -6.21
CA ILE A 521 3.94 2.63 -7.00
C ILE A 521 3.33 3.71 -6.12
N CYS A 522 3.07 4.87 -6.70
CA CYS A 522 2.27 5.89 -6.04
C CYS A 522 0.83 5.88 -6.52
N ILE A 523 -0.09 5.70 -5.58
CA ILE A 523 -1.53 5.82 -5.79
C ILE A 523 -1.98 7.09 -5.09
N THR A 524 -2.44 8.06 -5.88
CA THR A 524 -2.69 9.44 -5.42
C THR A 524 -4.18 9.75 -5.41
N PHE A 525 -4.72 10.16 -4.27
CA PHE A 525 -6.10 10.63 -4.21
C PHE A 525 -6.19 12.07 -4.72
N MET A 526 -7.10 12.34 -5.66
CA MET A 526 -7.26 13.68 -6.24
C MET A 526 -8.07 14.58 -5.29
N GLY A 527 -7.37 15.44 -4.55
CA GLY A 527 -7.95 16.31 -3.52
C GLY A 527 -6.90 16.80 -2.51
N ASN A 528 -7.34 17.61 -1.54
CA ASN A 528 -6.46 18.14 -0.48
C ASN A 528 -6.38 17.21 0.76
N TYR A 529 -7.46 16.49 1.07
CA TYR A 529 -7.63 15.55 2.19
C TYR A 529 -7.00 15.94 3.53
N GLN A 530 -6.93 17.25 3.84
CA GLN A 530 -6.40 17.73 5.12
C GLN A 530 -7.36 17.44 6.27
N SER A 531 -8.64 17.73 6.06
CA SER A 531 -9.71 17.69 7.06
C SER A 531 -10.86 16.77 6.67
N ILE A 532 -11.00 16.47 5.37
CA ILE A 532 -12.05 15.62 4.83
C ILE A 532 -11.40 14.31 4.39
N SER A 533 -11.88 13.19 4.91
CA SER A 533 -11.41 11.84 4.54
C SER A 533 -11.84 11.49 3.10
N PRO A 534 -11.08 10.65 2.37
CA PRO A 534 -11.60 9.99 1.18
C PRO A 534 -12.91 9.26 1.48
N SER A 535 -13.79 9.17 0.48
CA SER A 535 -15.04 8.43 0.64
C SER A 535 -14.78 6.93 0.77
N GLU A 536 -15.73 6.21 1.38
CA GLU A 536 -15.67 4.74 1.46
C GLU A 536 -15.51 4.10 0.08
N ASP A 537 -16.16 4.64 -0.94
CA ASP A 537 -16.05 4.15 -2.31
C ASP A 537 -14.63 4.32 -2.86
N GLN A 538 -13.93 5.43 -2.55
CA GLN A 538 -12.54 5.62 -2.97
C GLN A 538 -11.58 4.67 -2.25
N LEU A 539 -11.78 4.45 -0.95
CA LEU A 539 -10.95 3.52 -0.17
C LEU A 539 -11.18 2.07 -0.61
N LYS A 540 -12.43 1.68 -0.83
CA LYS A 540 -12.77 0.35 -1.35
C LYS A 540 -12.25 0.14 -2.77
N LEU A 541 -12.28 1.18 -3.60
CA LEU A 541 -11.70 1.13 -4.93
C LEU A 541 -10.18 0.96 -4.88
N PHE A 542 -9.51 1.63 -3.95
CA PHE A 542 -8.07 1.46 -3.68
C PHE A 542 -7.74 0.03 -3.24
N GLU A 543 -8.47 -0.53 -2.27
CA GLU A 543 -8.27 -1.92 -1.79
C GLU A 543 -8.52 -2.95 -2.90
N ASN A 544 -9.66 -2.85 -3.59
CA ASN A 544 -9.98 -3.76 -4.69
C ASN A 544 -8.95 -3.71 -5.82
N PHE A 545 -8.40 -2.53 -6.11
CA PHE A 545 -7.34 -2.37 -7.09
C PHE A 545 -6.08 -3.12 -6.66
N ILE A 546 -5.71 -3.01 -5.38
CA ILE A 546 -4.55 -3.72 -4.83
C ILE A 546 -4.77 -5.23 -4.85
N ASP A 547 -5.90 -5.71 -4.32
CA ASP A 547 -6.26 -7.13 -4.29
C ASP A 547 -6.23 -7.74 -5.69
N PHE A 548 -6.76 -7.03 -6.68
CA PHE A 548 -6.72 -7.45 -8.07
C PHE A 548 -5.26 -7.64 -8.54
N TYR A 549 -4.37 -6.71 -8.24
CA TYR A 549 -2.97 -6.80 -8.67
C TYR A 549 -2.08 -7.70 -7.79
N ILE A 550 -2.52 -8.05 -6.58
CA ILE A 550 -1.94 -9.15 -5.78
C ILE A 550 -2.28 -10.49 -6.42
N LEU A 551 -3.55 -10.72 -6.78
CA LEU A 551 -3.99 -11.94 -7.46
C LEU A 551 -3.29 -12.16 -8.82
N ASN A 552 -2.76 -11.10 -9.43
CA ASN A 552 -2.02 -11.14 -10.68
C ASN A 552 -0.49 -11.06 -10.49
N GLU A 553 0.02 -11.22 -9.26
CA GLU A 553 1.46 -11.21 -8.92
C GLU A 553 2.22 -9.93 -9.33
N ILE A 554 1.50 -8.84 -9.57
CA ILE A 554 2.08 -7.52 -9.89
C ILE A 554 2.43 -6.79 -8.59
N ILE A 555 1.61 -6.93 -7.55
CA ILE A 555 1.87 -6.46 -6.19
C ILE A 555 2.19 -7.67 -5.31
N SER A 556 3.24 -7.58 -4.51
CA SER A 556 3.64 -8.62 -3.57
C SER A 556 2.57 -8.83 -2.50
N GLU A 557 2.30 -10.07 -2.10
CA GLU A 557 1.43 -10.38 -0.94
C GLU A 557 1.95 -9.74 0.37
N ASN A 558 3.26 -9.48 0.46
CA ASN A 558 3.90 -8.83 1.61
C ASN A 558 4.17 -7.34 1.37
N TYR A 559 3.38 -6.69 0.53
CA TYR A 559 3.49 -5.25 0.30
C TYR A 559 3.27 -4.48 1.61
N ILE A 560 3.88 -3.29 1.68
CA ILE A 560 3.60 -2.33 2.74
C ILE A 560 3.06 -1.04 2.14
N ILE A 561 2.09 -0.45 2.82
CA ILE A 561 1.52 0.86 2.52
C ILE A 561 2.25 1.89 3.37
N VAL A 562 2.78 2.91 2.72
CA VAL A 562 3.43 4.06 3.36
C VAL A 562 2.84 5.34 2.81
N ILE A 563 2.84 6.40 3.62
CA ILE A 563 2.25 7.68 3.23
C ILE A 563 3.36 8.61 2.72
N GLN A 564 3.08 9.33 1.64
CA GLN A 564 4.06 10.24 1.03
C GLN A 564 4.51 11.35 2.01
N ASP A 565 3.62 11.78 2.91
CA ASP A 565 3.91 12.75 3.97
C ASP A 565 4.99 12.29 4.94
N ASP A 566 5.15 10.98 5.11
CA ASP A 566 6.22 10.41 5.92
C ASP A 566 7.55 10.40 5.15
N LEU A 567 7.48 10.42 3.81
CA LEU A 567 8.64 10.33 2.92
C LEU A 567 9.18 11.69 2.48
N MET A 568 8.35 12.74 2.42
CA MET A 568 8.71 14.03 1.81
C MET A 568 8.52 15.25 2.72
N TYR A 569 9.48 16.19 2.63
CA TYR A 569 9.57 17.37 3.51
C TYR A 569 8.68 18.57 3.10
N LYS A 570 8.15 18.59 1.87
CA LYS A 570 7.47 19.77 1.29
C LYS A 570 6.03 19.55 0.86
N THR A 571 5.39 18.48 1.31
CA THR A 571 3.97 18.27 1.05
C THR A 571 3.15 18.96 2.12
N ILE A 572 2.07 19.59 1.70
CA ILE A 572 0.98 19.92 2.59
C ILE A 572 0.41 18.59 3.11
N ARG A 573 0.15 18.47 4.42
CA ARG A 573 -0.25 17.18 4.99
C ARG A 573 -1.70 16.85 4.73
N ALA A 574 -1.97 15.65 4.24
CA ALA A 574 -3.32 15.13 4.07
C ALA A 574 -3.79 14.36 5.31
N ASN A 575 -3.96 15.06 6.45
CA ASN A 575 -4.19 14.39 7.74
C ASN A 575 -5.37 13.39 7.71
N ALA A 576 -6.47 13.73 7.04
CA ALA A 576 -7.64 12.86 6.98
C ALA A 576 -7.43 11.64 6.05
N LEU A 577 -6.69 11.79 4.94
CA LEU A 577 -6.26 10.65 4.12
C LEU A 577 -5.29 9.76 4.89
N ASN A 578 -4.32 10.36 5.58
CA ASN A 578 -3.32 9.63 6.35
C ASN A 578 -3.99 8.81 7.45
N GLU A 579 -4.97 9.38 8.15
CA GLU A 579 -5.77 8.68 9.14
C GLU A 579 -6.56 7.52 8.53
N ALA A 580 -7.23 7.73 7.40
CA ALA A 580 -7.98 6.67 6.72
C ALA A 580 -7.09 5.50 6.29
N VAL A 581 -5.94 5.80 5.67
CA VAL A 581 -4.96 4.80 5.22
C VAL A 581 -4.31 4.08 6.39
N SER A 582 -4.14 4.77 7.53
CA SER A 582 -3.52 4.17 8.72
C SER A 582 -4.28 2.99 9.32
N LYS A 583 -5.56 2.84 8.96
CA LYS A 583 -6.45 1.77 9.43
C LYS A 583 -6.37 0.51 8.57
N MET A 584 -5.61 0.52 7.46
CA MET A 584 -5.50 -0.60 6.53
C MET A 584 -4.52 -1.68 7.01
N GLU A 585 -4.80 -2.95 6.68
CA GLU A 585 -4.06 -4.13 7.16
C GLU A 585 -2.55 -4.10 6.85
N HIS A 586 -2.16 -3.53 5.71
CA HIS A 586 -0.76 -3.45 5.26
C HIS A 586 -0.09 -2.09 5.54
N PHE A 587 -0.73 -1.21 6.33
CA PHE A 587 -0.15 0.08 6.68
C PHE A 587 1.06 -0.08 7.62
N TYR A 588 2.14 0.64 7.30
CA TYR A 588 3.34 0.66 8.13
C TYR A 588 3.79 2.10 8.48
N PRO A 589 3.65 2.54 9.75
CA PRO A 589 3.98 3.90 10.16
C PRO A 589 5.50 4.09 10.32
N LEU A 590 6.11 4.85 9.41
CA LEU A 590 7.55 5.13 9.45
C LEU A 590 7.91 6.26 10.42
N GLN A 591 9.04 6.12 11.11
CA GLN A 591 9.65 7.20 11.90
C GLN A 591 10.14 8.32 10.98
N LYS A 592 9.81 9.58 11.34
CA LYS A 592 10.30 10.75 10.60
C LYS A 592 11.78 11.01 10.86
N VAL A 593 12.56 11.14 9.79
CA VAL A 593 13.94 11.62 9.82
C VAL A 593 14.04 13.05 9.31
N TYR A 594 14.60 13.93 10.14
CA TYR A 594 14.95 15.29 9.75
C TYR A 594 16.20 15.27 8.87
N ARG A 595 16.02 15.58 7.59
CA ARG A 595 17.12 15.67 6.64
C ARG A 595 18.05 16.82 6.96
N ARG A 596 19.23 16.74 6.37
CA ARG A 596 20.29 17.75 6.50
C ARG A 596 19.79 19.17 6.29
N GLU A 597 18.97 19.41 5.27
CA GLU A 597 18.34 20.71 5.01
C GLU A 597 17.36 21.15 6.11
N GLU A 598 16.61 20.22 6.73
CA GLU A 598 15.58 20.53 7.74
C GLU A 598 16.19 21.03 9.04
N TRP A 599 17.39 20.55 9.39
CA TRP A 599 18.12 21.01 10.57
C TRP A 599 19.23 22.02 10.25
N ASN A 600 19.28 22.54 9.02
CA ASN A 600 20.29 23.49 8.52
C ASN A 600 21.73 22.99 8.72
N ALA A 601 21.99 21.75 8.32
CA ALA A 601 23.33 21.18 8.27
C ALA A 601 24.23 21.99 7.32
N SER A 602 25.49 22.17 7.71
CA SER A 602 26.50 22.71 6.79
C SER A 602 26.78 21.73 5.66
N SER A 603 27.24 22.20 4.50
CA SER A 603 27.67 21.30 3.42
C SER A 603 28.88 20.45 3.87
N PRO A 604 28.98 19.18 3.44
CA PRO A 604 30.14 18.34 3.72
C PRO A 604 31.43 18.94 3.14
N ASN A 605 32.54 18.78 3.85
CA ASN A 605 33.88 19.20 3.44
C ASN A 605 34.59 18.12 2.59
N GLY A 606 33.89 17.61 1.57
CA GLY A 606 34.35 16.52 0.68
C GLY A 606 33.24 15.53 0.33
N GLU A 607 33.54 14.57 -0.54
CA GLU A 607 32.61 13.49 -0.88
C GLU A 607 32.54 12.44 0.23
N PHE A 608 31.34 11.91 0.46
CA PHE A 608 31.16 10.78 1.36
C PHE A 608 31.70 9.49 0.72
N THR A 609 32.40 8.69 1.53
CA THR A 609 32.70 7.31 1.16
C THR A 609 31.44 6.47 1.35
N LYS A 610 30.96 5.81 0.29
CA LYS A 610 29.79 4.92 0.39
C LYS A 610 30.16 3.58 1.02
N PHE A 611 29.20 2.92 1.68
CA PHE A 611 29.37 1.53 2.07
C PHE A 611 29.52 0.63 0.83
N SER A 612 30.28 -0.46 0.97
CA SER A 612 30.51 -1.42 -0.11
C SER A 612 29.75 -2.73 0.07
N ASN A 613 29.13 -2.94 1.24
CA ASN A 613 28.36 -4.13 1.63
C ASN A 613 27.12 -3.68 2.44
N HIS A 614 26.12 -4.55 2.58
CA HIS A 614 25.04 -4.37 3.55
C HIS A 614 25.59 -4.32 4.97
N ILE A 615 24.91 -3.55 5.83
CA ILE A 615 25.32 -3.30 7.21
C ILE A 615 24.38 -4.05 8.14
N ASP A 616 24.97 -4.92 8.96
CA ASP A 616 24.32 -5.77 9.96
C ASP A 616 24.64 -5.33 11.39
N LEU A 617 25.41 -4.25 11.58
CA LEU A 617 25.84 -3.78 12.89
C LEU A 617 25.47 -2.30 13.11
N VAL A 618 24.83 -2.02 14.24
CA VAL A 618 24.52 -0.68 14.73
C VAL A 618 25.35 -0.41 15.98
N LEU A 619 26.06 0.72 16.00
CA LEU A 619 26.83 1.16 17.17
C LEU A 619 26.23 2.42 17.78
N LEU A 620 25.71 2.29 18.99
CA LEU A 620 25.16 3.37 19.78
C LEU A 620 26.25 4.09 20.57
N SER A 621 26.16 5.41 20.60
CA SER A 621 26.99 6.31 21.39
C SER A 621 26.12 7.39 22.00
N HIS A 622 26.68 8.14 22.94
CA HIS A 622 26.16 9.43 23.34
C HIS A 622 27.09 10.55 22.92
N SER A 623 26.61 11.80 22.94
CA SER A 623 27.38 12.96 22.50
C SER A 623 28.28 13.54 23.59
N VAL A 624 28.03 13.23 24.87
CA VAL A 624 28.66 13.89 26.04
C VAL A 624 28.43 15.40 25.99
N THR A 625 27.23 15.78 25.58
CA THR A 625 26.73 17.16 25.62
C THR A 625 25.59 17.27 26.60
N ARG A 626 25.10 18.49 26.85
CA ARG A 626 23.77 18.65 27.43
C ARG A 626 22.72 17.94 26.58
N SER A 627 21.75 17.32 27.23
CA SER A 627 20.56 16.75 26.59
C SER A 627 19.69 17.85 25.95
N CYS A 628 18.82 17.46 25.02
CA CYS A 628 17.91 18.36 24.31
C CYS A 628 16.53 17.70 24.14
N ASN A 629 15.46 18.49 24.19
CA ASN A 629 14.07 18.00 24.19
C ASN A 629 13.17 18.82 23.26
N SER A 630 13.73 19.41 22.19
CA SER A 630 12.95 20.09 21.15
C SER A 630 13.75 20.16 19.84
N SER A 631 13.07 20.12 18.69
CA SER A 631 13.71 20.07 17.36
C SER A 631 14.74 21.18 17.19
N SER A 632 14.40 22.40 17.60
CA SER A 632 15.29 23.56 17.48
C SER A 632 16.54 23.43 18.36
N SER A 633 16.40 22.92 19.59
CA SER A 633 17.50 22.75 20.53
C SER A 633 18.41 21.58 20.14
N CYS A 634 17.85 20.47 19.69
CA CYS A 634 18.58 19.31 19.21
C CYS A 634 19.30 19.61 17.89
N ALA A 635 18.63 20.25 16.92
CA ALA A 635 19.25 20.72 15.68
C ALA A 635 20.42 21.68 15.95
N ALA A 636 20.32 22.57 16.96
CA ALA A 636 21.40 23.46 17.34
C ALA A 636 22.63 22.70 17.88
N LEU A 637 22.42 21.66 18.68
CA LEU A 637 23.50 20.79 19.14
C LEU A 637 24.11 19.99 17.98
N CYS A 638 23.27 19.50 17.06
CA CYS A 638 23.74 18.84 15.84
C CYS A 638 24.67 19.75 15.03
N ARG A 639 24.27 21.00 14.76
CA ARG A 639 25.11 22.00 14.07
C ARG A 639 26.41 22.30 14.83
N SER A 640 26.36 22.41 16.15
CA SER A 640 27.54 22.65 17.00
C SER A 640 28.55 21.49 16.93
N MET A 641 28.05 20.25 17.02
CA MET A 641 28.87 19.04 16.89
C MET A 641 29.42 18.88 15.46
N GLN A 642 28.61 19.14 14.44
CA GLN A 642 29.02 19.13 13.04
C GLN A 642 30.18 20.11 12.80
N LYS A 643 30.03 21.35 13.27
CA LYS A 643 31.05 22.39 13.15
C LYS A 643 32.36 21.97 13.79
N THR A 644 32.31 21.43 15.01
CA THR A 644 33.50 20.94 15.71
C THR A 644 34.17 19.78 14.95
N ASN A 645 33.39 18.85 14.41
CA ASN A 645 33.91 17.72 13.64
C ASN A 645 34.61 18.17 12.34
N ILE A 646 34.05 19.16 11.64
CA ILE A 646 34.63 19.68 10.40
C ILE A 646 35.85 20.57 10.70
N GLU A 647 35.67 21.60 11.53
CA GLU A 647 36.67 22.65 11.74
C GLU A 647 37.83 22.21 12.65
N THR A 648 37.53 21.44 13.70
CA THR A 648 38.52 21.04 14.71
C THR A 648 39.11 19.67 14.42
N ASN A 649 38.27 18.68 14.09
CA ASN A 649 38.72 17.30 13.90
C ASN A 649 39.14 16.98 12.44
N GLY A 650 38.85 17.89 11.50
CA GLY A 650 39.18 17.72 10.08
C GLY A 650 38.37 16.63 9.38
N TRP A 651 37.19 16.29 9.89
CA TRP A 651 36.32 15.29 9.27
C TRP A 651 35.55 15.89 8.09
N VAL A 652 35.15 15.03 7.14
CA VAL A 652 34.29 15.44 6.02
C VAL A 652 32.96 16.01 6.53
N ASP A 653 32.44 15.50 7.64
CA ASP A 653 31.16 15.91 8.22
C ASP A 653 31.04 15.37 9.66
N PHE A 654 29.86 15.57 10.27
CA PHE A 654 29.35 14.95 11.48
C PHE A 654 29.78 13.47 11.60
N GLY A 655 30.38 13.06 12.72
CA GLY A 655 31.04 11.75 12.81
C GLY A 655 30.14 10.51 12.79
N PHE A 656 28.84 10.67 12.97
CA PHE A 656 27.85 9.59 13.03
C PHE A 656 26.97 9.57 11.78
N ASN A 657 26.27 8.48 11.56
CA ASN A 657 25.27 8.34 10.50
C ASN A 657 23.99 9.09 10.85
N PHE A 658 23.55 8.98 12.11
CA PHE A 658 22.37 9.64 12.64
C PHE A 658 22.62 10.18 14.05
N ALA A 659 21.83 11.17 14.44
CA ALA A 659 21.73 11.64 15.82
C ALA A 659 20.26 11.57 16.28
N ILE A 660 20.02 11.26 17.55
CA ILE A 660 18.68 11.23 18.13
C ILE A 660 18.60 12.15 19.35
N GLY A 661 17.62 13.06 19.34
CA GLY A 661 17.32 13.96 20.45
C GLY A 661 16.42 13.33 21.50
N GLY A 662 16.37 13.93 22.69
CA GLY A 662 15.41 13.53 23.74
C GLY A 662 13.95 13.86 23.39
N ASP A 663 13.72 14.65 22.35
CA ASP A 663 12.40 14.83 21.75
C ASP A 663 11.95 13.65 20.87
N GLY A 664 12.80 12.65 20.67
CA GLY A 664 12.55 11.55 19.73
C GLY A 664 12.72 11.96 18.26
N PHE A 665 13.37 13.09 17.96
CA PHE A 665 13.67 13.44 16.57
C PHE A 665 15.00 12.85 16.13
N ILE A 666 14.97 12.20 14.97
CA ILE A 666 16.13 11.60 14.32
C ILE A 666 16.66 12.62 13.30
N PHE A 667 17.93 12.98 13.43
CA PHE A 667 18.61 13.90 12.53
C PHE A 667 19.54 13.11 11.61
N GLU A 668 19.31 13.20 10.31
CA GLU A 668 20.20 12.65 9.30
C GLU A 668 21.53 13.40 9.34
N ALA A 669 22.61 12.67 9.67
CA ALA A 669 23.96 13.19 9.58
C ALA A 669 24.60 12.71 8.27
N ARG A 670 25.23 11.54 8.27
CA ARG A 670 25.77 10.93 7.04
C ARG A 670 24.76 10.03 6.33
N GLY A 671 23.66 9.64 6.98
CA GLY A 671 22.66 8.75 6.39
C GLY A 671 23.12 7.29 6.34
N PHE A 672 22.30 6.41 5.78
CA PHE A 672 22.58 4.96 5.73
C PHE A 672 23.61 4.56 4.68
N ASP A 673 23.75 5.32 3.59
CA ASP A 673 24.59 4.89 2.46
C ASP A 673 26.08 5.23 2.64
N ASN A 674 26.42 6.02 3.65
CA ASN A 674 27.74 6.63 3.80
C ASN A 674 28.46 6.16 5.06
N VAL A 675 29.74 5.86 4.92
CA VAL A 675 30.65 5.45 6.00
C VAL A 675 30.80 6.57 7.04
N GLY A 676 30.60 6.21 8.31
CA GLY A 676 30.77 7.10 9.46
C GLY A 676 32.22 7.37 9.85
N ALA A 677 32.41 8.16 10.91
CA ALA A 677 33.69 8.40 11.58
C ALA A 677 33.60 8.15 13.11
N HIS A 678 32.57 7.44 13.56
CA HIS A 678 32.16 7.25 14.95
C HIS A 678 33.06 6.30 15.74
N MET A 679 33.65 5.29 15.11
CA MET A 679 34.52 4.33 15.77
C MET A 679 35.56 3.72 14.82
N LYS A 680 36.84 4.00 15.11
CA LYS A 680 37.97 3.45 14.35
C LYS A 680 37.86 1.92 14.24
N ASN A 681 38.10 1.39 13.04
CA ASN A 681 37.95 -0.02 12.63
C ASN A 681 36.50 -0.54 12.46
N PHE A 682 35.49 0.22 12.90
CA PHE A 682 34.08 -0.16 12.76
C PHE A 682 33.30 0.76 11.81
N ASN A 683 33.80 1.96 11.51
CA ASN A 683 33.18 2.93 10.62
C ASN A 683 32.60 2.35 9.31
N SER A 684 33.34 1.47 8.64
CA SER A 684 32.94 0.87 7.35
C SER A 684 32.12 -0.41 7.50
N LYS A 685 31.76 -0.77 8.72
CA LYS A 685 31.08 -2.02 9.09
C LYS A 685 29.85 -1.77 9.95
N SER A 686 29.56 -0.52 10.32
CA SER A 686 28.43 -0.22 11.18
C SER A 686 27.80 1.14 10.91
N ILE A 687 26.50 1.21 11.19
CA ILE A 687 25.77 2.47 11.30
C ILE A 687 25.99 3.02 12.71
N GLY A 688 26.59 4.21 12.79
CA GLY A 688 26.79 4.92 14.04
C GLY A 688 25.62 5.82 14.36
N ILE A 689 24.98 5.63 15.52
CA ILE A 689 23.92 6.53 16.01
C ILE A 689 24.38 7.17 17.31
N VAL A 690 24.22 8.49 17.42
CA VAL A 690 24.54 9.25 18.64
C VAL A 690 23.28 9.77 19.32
N ALA A 691 23.06 9.35 20.56
CA ALA A 691 22.07 9.94 21.46
C ALA A 691 22.60 11.28 22.00
N ILE A 692 21.84 12.36 21.85
CA ILE A 692 22.27 13.70 22.25
C ILE A 692 22.07 13.87 23.76
N GLY A 693 23.15 13.77 24.53
CA GLY A 693 23.15 13.84 26.00
C GLY A 693 24.41 13.23 26.61
N ASP A 694 24.47 13.20 27.94
CA ASP A 694 25.49 12.50 28.72
C ASP A 694 24.86 11.44 29.64
N PHE A 695 24.62 10.26 29.08
CA PHE A 695 23.97 9.14 29.76
C PHE A 695 24.89 8.28 30.65
N ASN A 696 26.03 8.82 31.07
CA ASN A 696 26.68 8.35 32.30
C ASN A 696 26.05 8.98 33.55
N GLU A 697 25.48 10.19 33.40
CA GLU A 697 24.91 10.98 34.48
C GLU A 697 23.38 11.06 34.35
N ASP A 698 22.87 11.26 33.13
CA ASP A 698 21.44 11.42 32.83
C ASP A 698 20.78 10.07 32.45
N GLU A 699 19.50 9.88 32.76
CA GLU A 699 18.70 8.76 32.24
C GLU A 699 18.17 9.10 30.83
N PRO A 700 18.25 8.17 29.85
CA PRO A 700 17.57 8.35 28.58
C PRO A 700 16.06 8.35 28.81
N ASN A 701 15.33 9.25 28.13
CA ASN A 701 13.87 9.19 28.18
C ASN A 701 13.33 8.10 27.25
N GLN A 702 12.15 7.58 27.60
CA GLN A 702 11.55 6.45 26.87
C GLN A 702 11.29 6.79 25.40
N LYS A 703 10.86 8.02 25.10
CA LYS A 703 10.61 8.47 23.72
C LYS A 703 11.83 8.30 22.83
N MET A 704 13.02 8.66 23.31
CA MET A 704 14.28 8.44 22.60
C MET A 704 14.53 6.95 22.34
N LEU A 705 14.32 6.09 23.35
CA LEU A 705 14.55 4.65 23.23
C LEU A 705 13.56 3.99 22.26
N ASP A 706 12.27 4.28 22.38
CA ASP A 706 11.21 3.74 21.52
C ASP A 706 11.41 4.18 20.07
N THR A 707 11.69 5.48 19.85
CA THR A 707 12.00 6.00 18.52
C THR A 707 13.25 5.32 17.97
N LEU A 708 14.29 5.12 18.78
CA LEU A 708 15.52 4.49 18.32
C LEU A 708 15.29 3.02 17.91
N GLU A 709 14.52 2.26 18.69
CA GLU A 709 14.19 0.87 18.38
C GLU A 709 13.34 0.78 17.10
N LYS A 710 12.24 1.55 17.02
CA LYS A 710 11.37 1.62 15.82
C LYS A 710 12.12 2.09 14.58
N PHE A 711 13.01 3.07 14.72
CA PHE A 711 13.84 3.56 13.61
C PHE A 711 14.75 2.46 13.02
N LEU A 712 15.30 1.60 13.87
CA LEU A 712 16.13 0.49 13.42
C LEU A 712 15.29 -0.61 12.76
N GLU A 713 14.08 -0.87 13.26
CA GLU A 713 13.12 -1.76 12.61
C GLU A 713 12.68 -1.24 11.24
N ASP A 714 12.39 0.05 11.14
CA ASP A 714 12.08 0.71 9.87
C ASP A 714 13.24 0.54 8.90
N ALA A 715 14.46 0.81 9.34
CA ALA A 715 15.64 0.64 8.50
C ALA A 715 15.82 -0.81 8.02
N ALA A 716 15.48 -1.81 8.83
CA ALA A 716 15.49 -3.22 8.42
C ALA A 716 14.39 -3.54 7.40
N LYS A 717 13.14 -3.13 7.66
CA LYS A 717 11.99 -3.30 6.74
C LYS A 717 12.18 -2.58 5.41
N LEU A 718 12.97 -1.52 5.41
CA LEU A 718 13.32 -0.75 4.22
C LEU A 718 14.62 -1.24 3.55
N GLY A 719 15.21 -2.34 4.03
CA GLY A 719 16.41 -2.95 3.45
C GLY A 719 17.71 -2.15 3.64
N LYS A 720 17.69 -1.12 4.49
CA LYS A 720 18.86 -0.29 4.83
C LYS A 720 19.74 -0.93 5.90
N LEU A 721 19.15 -1.78 6.75
CA LEU A 721 19.85 -2.71 7.62
C LEU A 721 19.48 -4.14 7.23
N SER A 722 20.37 -5.08 7.52
CA SER A 722 20.05 -6.51 7.42
C SER A 722 18.86 -6.85 8.33
N GLU A 723 17.99 -7.77 7.92
CA GLU A 723 16.87 -8.21 8.77
C GLU A 723 17.33 -8.84 10.10
N ASP A 724 18.58 -9.31 10.17
CA ASP A 724 19.23 -9.91 11.35
C ASP A 724 20.22 -8.95 12.05
N PHE A 725 20.10 -7.63 11.83
CA PHE A 725 21.05 -6.66 12.37
C PHE A 725 21.21 -6.74 13.90
N LYS A 726 22.39 -6.34 14.37
CA LYS A 726 22.82 -6.38 15.77
C LYS A 726 23.02 -4.97 16.31
N VAL A 727 22.55 -4.75 17.52
CA VAL A 727 22.76 -3.49 18.25
C VAL A 727 23.81 -3.69 19.34
N HIS A 728 24.77 -2.77 19.38
CA HIS A 728 25.78 -2.69 20.42
C HIS A 728 26.01 -1.26 20.88
N GLY A 729 26.39 -1.09 22.13
CA GLY A 729 27.01 0.17 22.56
C GLY A 729 28.48 0.19 22.15
N ARG A 730 29.04 1.38 21.85
CA ARG A 730 30.50 1.50 21.66
C ARG A 730 31.28 1.01 22.90
N GLN A 731 30.65 0.99 24.07
CA GLN A 731 31.17 0.47 25.32
C GLN A 731 31.59 -1.00 25.24
N ASP A 732 30.86 -1.81 24.47
CA ASP A 732 31.21 -3.23 24.24
C ASP A 732 32.53 -3.41 23.50
N PHE A 733 33.03 -2.33 22.87
CA PHE A 733 34.26 -2.31 22.10
C PHE A 733 35.32 -1.37 22.71
N GLY A 734 35.22 -1.08 24.01
CA GLY A 734 36.25 -0.35 24.78
C GLY A 734 36.14 1.18 24.77
N SER A 735 34.96 1.72 24.44
CA SER A 735 34.63 3.15 24.57
C SER A 735 33.83 3.44 25.85
N SER A 736 33.60 4.71 26.21
CA SER A 736 32.71 5.11 27.32
C SER A 736 31.26 5.39 26.89
N GLY A 737 31.00 5.64 25.61
CA GLY A 737 29.64 5.81 25.08
C GLY A 737 28.96 4.46 24.77
N PRO A 738 27.63 4.33 24.89
CA PRO A 738 26.64 5.39 25.07
C PRO A 738 26.39 5.82 26.54
N GLY A 739 27.17 5.31 27.48
CA GLY A 739 26.97 5.53 28.92
C GLY A 739 26.12 4.44 29.56
N GLU A 740 26.31 4.21 30.86
CA GLU A 740 25.76 3.03 31.55
C GLU A 740 24.22 3.01 31.55
N ASN A 741 23.57 4.18 31.57
CA ASN A 741 22.11 4.25 31.60
C ASN A 741 21.50 3.80 30.27
N ILE A 742 22.05 4.21 29.11
CA ILE A 742 21.62 3.63 27.82
C ILE A 742 22.02 2.16 27.72
N MET A 743 23.21 1.78 28.19
CA MET A 743 23.65 0.38 28.15
C MET A 743 22.70 -0.55 28.90
N LYS A 744 22.14 -0.12 30.03
CA LYS A 744 21.15 -0.87 30.79
C LYS A 744 19.94 -1.27 29.94
N HIS A 745 19.39 -0.32 29.18
CA HIS A 745 18.22 -0.55 28.32
C HIS A 745 18.55 -1.40 27.10
N ILE A 746 19.59 -1.04 26.35
CA ILE A 746 19.85 -1.74 25.08
C ILE A 746 20.28 -3.18 25.30
N ARG A 747 20.82 -3.54 26.49
CA ARG A 747 21.11 -4.94 26.86
C ARG A 747 19.85 -5.80 26.94
N GLU A 748 18.69 -5.21 27.16
CA GLU A 748 17.39 -5.89 27.25
C GLU A 748 16.75 -6.08 25.86
N TRP A 749 17.19 -5.35 24.83
CA TRP A 749 16.68 -5.49 23.46
C TRP A 749 16.99 -6.87 22.87
N CYS A 750 16.04 -7.44 22.12
CA CYS A 750 16.20 -8.76 21.51
C CYS A 750 17.39 -8.79 20.52
N ARG A 751 17.64 -7.67 19.83
CA ARG A 751 18.72 -7.47 18.86
C ARG A 751 20.10 -7.18 19.48
N TYR A 752 20.24 -7.21 20.81
CA TYR A 752 21.51 -6.92 21.46
C TYR A 752 22.50 -8.08 21.38
N GLY A 753 23.70 -7.80 20.89
CA GLY A 753 24.78 -8.79 20.85
C GLY A 753 24.57 -9.91 19.83
N ASN A 754 24.90 -11.13 20.22
CA ASN A 754 24.72 -12.34 19.42
C ASN A 754 23.55 -13.21 19.94
N ARG A 755 22.52 -12.60 20.53
CA ARG A 755 21.33 -13.37 20.97
C ARG A 755 20.67 -14.02 19.75
N THR A 756 20.33 -15.30 19.88
CA THR A 756 19.72 -16.14 18.82
C THR A 756 18.20 -16.26 18.97
N GLU A 757 17.59 -15.39 19.79
CA GLU A 757 16.14 -15.39 19.99
C GLU A 757 15.49 -14.75 18.75
N ILE A 758 14.50 -15.42 18.17
CA ILE A 758 13.66 -14.88 17.11
C ILE A 758 12.92 -13.68 17.73
N CYS A 759 13.16 -12.48 17.21
CA CYS A 759 12.35 -11.32 17.53
C CYS A 759 10.97 -11.49 16.88
N ASP A 760 10.10 -12.34 17.45
CA ASP A 760 8.73 -12.51 16.98
C ASP A 760 7.92 -11.26 17.36
N ILE A 761 7.54 -10.48 16.35
CA ILE A 761 6.60 -9.35 16.49
C ILE A 761 5.15 -9.82 16.24
N SER A 762 4.88 -11.10 15.96
CA SER A 762 3.52 -11.60 15.69
C SER A 762 2.82 -12.29 16.87
N SER A 763 3.25 -12.10 18.12
CA SER A 763 2.52 -12.64 19.28
C SER A 763 2.38 -11.66 20.42
N THR A 764 1.55 -10.63 20.24
CA THR A 764 0.70 -10.18 21.34
C THR A 764 -0.32 -11.29 21.56
N THR A 765 0.01 -12.22 22.46
CA THR A 765 -0.89 -13.29 22.88
C THR A 765 -2.16 -12.65 23.46
N LEU A 766 -3.22 -12.67 22.64
CA LEU A 766 -4.60 -12.72 23.11
C LEU A 766 -4.68 -13.84 24.15
N ILE A 767 -4.70 -13.50 25.43
CA ILE A 767 -5.18 -14.41 26.46
C ILE A 767 -6.69 -14.49 26.27
N GLN A 768 -7.14 -15.34 25.35
CA GLN A 768 -8.49 -15.88 25.36
C GLN A 768 -8.60 -16.84 26.54
N GLU A 769 -9.04 -16.34 27.69
CA GLU A 769 -9.70 -17.21 28.66
C GLU A 769 -11.10 -17.53 28.14
N THR A 770 -11.24 -18.70 27.53
CA THR A 770 -12.52 -19.31 27.24
C THR A 770 -13.25 -19.60 28.55
N SER A 771 -14.23 -18.76 28.90
CA SER A 771 -15.29 -19.13 29.82
C SER A 771 -16.60 -19.19 29.03
N THR A 772 -17.06 -20.42 28.82
CA THR A 772 -18.38 -20.73 28.29
C THR A 772 -19.46 -20.15 29.21
N ILE A 773 -20.16 -19.12 28.75
CA ILE A 773 -21.39 -18.65 29.40
C ILE A 773 -22.54 -18.88 28.42
N THR A 774 -23.41 -19.80 28.83
CA THR A 774 -24.67 -20.13 28.18
C THR A 774 -25.63 -18.94 28.19
N LEU A 775 -26.17 -18.60 27.01
CA LEU A 775 -27.29 -17.67 26.86
C LEU A 775 -28.52 -18.18 27.61
N GLU A 776 -29.06 -17.37 28.51
CA GLU A 776 -30.48 -17.43 28.88
C GLU A 776 -31.15 -16.06 28.73
N SER A 777 -32.42 -16.12 28.37
CA SER A 777 -33.21 -15.06 27.76
C SER A 777 -33.74 -14.05 28.77
N THR A 778 -33.78 -12.79 28.32
CA THR A 778 -34.67 -11.68 28.71
C THR A 778 -35.68 -11.94 29.83
N THR A 779 -35.62 -11.14 30.89
CA THR A 779 -36.84 -10.65 31.57
C THR A 779 -36.61 -9.27 32.16
N THR A 780 -37.45 -8.33 31.72
CA THR A 780 -37.56 -6.95 32.19
C THR A 780 -37.95 -6.92 33.67
N LEU A 781 -37.15 -6.27 34.52
CA LEU A 781 -37.60 -5.86 35.86
C LEU A 781 -36.97 -4.53 36.26
N LEU A 782 -37.80 -3.50 36.35
CA LEU A 782 -37.54 -2.25 37.06
C LEU A 782 -37.03 -2.55 38.47
N LEU A 783 -35.90 -1.97 38.88
CA LEU A 783 -35.58 -1.75 40.29
C LEU A 783 -34.66 -0.56 40.51
N THR A 784 -35.27 0.41 41.19
CA THR A 784 -34.66 1.48 41.97
C THR A 784 -33.72 0.89 43.03
N THR A 785 -32.41 0.99 42.82
CA THR A 785 -31.33 1.28 43.81
C THR A 785 -29.99 1.24 43.04
N PRO A 786 -29.05 2.19 43.28
CA PRO A 786 -27.79 2.19 42.55
C PRO A 786 -26.98 0.94 42.90
N LYS A 787 -26.62 0.18 41.86
CA LYS A 787 -25.69 -0.95 41.91
C LYS A 787 -24.36 -0.43 42.48
N PRO A 788 -23.73 -1.10 43.46
CA PRO A 788 -22.39 -0.69 43.91
C PRO A 788 -21.45 -0.75 42.70
N LEU A 789 -20.71 0.35 42.45
CA LEU A 789 -19.80 0.43 41.32
C LEU A 789 -18.77 -0.72 41.40
N PRO A 790 -18.51 -1.42 40.30
CA PRO A 790 -17.48 -2.46 40.29
C PRO A 790 -16.10 -1.81 40.45
N LYS A 791 -15.26 -2.43 41.29
CA LYS A 791 -13.97 -1.88 41.74
C LYS A 791 -12.86 -2.30 40.78
N LEU A 792 -12.13 -1.32 40.24
CA LEU A 792 -10.91 -1.54 39.46
C LEU A 792 -9.71 -1.65 40.41
N ASP A 793 -8.84 -2.64 40.21
CA ASP A 793 -7.67 -2.89 41.08
C ASP A 793 -6.63 -1.74 41.04
N PHE A 794 -6.70 -0.89 40.02
CA PHE A 794 -5.83 0.28 39.82
C PHE A 794 -6.47 1.62 40.22
N LEU A 795 -7.72 1.61 40.73
CA LEU A 795 -8.41 2.79 41.25
C LEU A 795 -8.19 2.93 42.77
N ILE A 796 -7.51 3.99 43.17
CA ILE A 796 -7.30 4.40 44.56
C ILE A 796 -8.46 5.30 44.98
N SER A 797 -9.30 4.79 45.88
CA SER A 797 -10.48 5.51 46.35
C SER A 797 -10.14 6.67 47.28
N ARG A 798 -11.10 7.58 47.47
CA ARG A 798 -11.00 8.67 48.45
C ARG A 798 -10.66 8.21 49.87
N GLU A 799 -11.22 7.06 50.29
CA GLU A 799 -10.91 6.46 51.58
C GLU A 799 -9.44 6.01 51.65
N GLU A 800 -8.93 5.41 50.57
CA GLU A 800 -7.59 4.84 50.52
C GLU A 800 -6.47 5.90 50.54
N TRP A 801 -6.70 7.07 49.94
CA TRP A 801 -5.75 8.19 50.03
C TRP A 801 -6.02 9.17 51.19
N ASN A 802 -7.02 8.90 52.04
CA ASN A 802 -7.46 9.72 53.18
C ASN A 802 -7.94 11.13 52.79
N ALA A 803 -8.90 11.21 51.87
CA ALA A 803 -9.49 12.46 51.41
C ALA A 803 -10.20 13.24 52.51
N ASN A 804 -10.06 14.57 52.50
CA ASN A 804 -11.00 15.42 53.23
C ASN A 804 -12.41 15.29 52.62
N PRO A 805 -13.49 15.38 53.42
CA PRO A 805 -14.84 15.35 52.89
C PRO A 805 -15.08 16.59 52.00
N PRO A 806 -15.84 16.47 50.90
CA PRO A 806 -16.23 17.61 50.08
C PRO A 806 -17.06 18.63 50.88
N ASN A 807 -16.96 19.93 50.55
CA ASN A 807 -17.78 20.97 51.16
C ASN A 807 -19.27 20.78 50.81
N SER A 808 -20.18 21.23 51.69
CA SER A 808 -21.62 21.06 51.49
C SER A 808 -22.12 21.89 50.30
N GLY A 809 -22.80 21.28 49.33
CA GLY A 809 -23.47 22.00 48.23
C GLY A 809 -23.06 21.59 46.81
N ILE A 810 -22.16 20.61 46.64
CA ILE A 810 -21.71 20.17 45.31
C ILE A 810 -22.85 19.47 44.55
N SER A 811 -23.09 19.93 43.33
CA SER A 811 -24.06 19.32 42.41
C SER A 811 -23.66 17.90 42.02
N ARG A 812 -24.66 17.04 41.84
CA ARG A 812 -24.46 15.65 41.39
C ARG A 812 -24.22 15.57 39.89
N LEU A 813 -23.41 14.60 39.46
CA LEU A 813 -23.18 14.31 38.06
C LEU A 813 -24.40 13.63 37.44
N SER A 814 -24.71 13.93 36.17
CA SER A 814 -25.78 13.29 35.41
C SER A 814 -25.25 12.06 34.66
N PHE A 815 -26.03 10.98 34.64
CA PHE A 815 -25.67 9.73 33.97
C PHE A 815 -26.65 9.32 32.85
N PRO A 816 -26.18 8.63 31.79
CA PRO A 816 -24.77 8.32 31.52
C PRO A 816 -23.97 9.59 31.17
N ALA A 817 -22.70 9.64 31.56
CA ALA A 817 -21.82 10.75 31.22
C ALA A 817 -21.57 10.75 29.70
N LYS A 818 -21.71 11.91 29.07
CA LYS A 818 -21.62 12.07 27.60
C LYS A 818 -20.30 12.68 27.14
N VAL A 819 -19.55 13.27 28.06
CA VAL A 819 -18.31 13.98 27.75
C VAL A 819 -17.20 13.52 28.69
N ILE A 820 -16.02 13.24 28.15
CA ILE A 820 -14.80 13.05 28.95
C ILE A 820 -13.91 14.26 28.72
N ILE A 821 -13.60 14.96 29.79
CA ILE A 821 -12.79 16.17 29.75
C ILE A 821 -11.38 15.80 30.20
N ILE A 822 -10.41 15.99 29.32
CA ILE A 822 -9.01 15.72 29.65
C ILE A 822 -8.34 17.01 30.11
N ALA A 823 -7.71 16.94 31.28
CA ALA A 823 -7.05 18.07 31.91
C ALA A 823 -5.62 17.72 32.33
N GLN A 824 -4.84 18.76 32.64
CA GLN A 824 -3.60 18.64 33.40
C GLN A 824 -3.72 19.37 34.73
N THR A 825 -2.90 18.97 35.71
CA THR A 825 -2.86 19.62 37.03
C THR A 825 -1.91 20.81 37.09
N LEU A 826 -1.06 21.02 36.07
CA LEU A 826 0.00 22.04 36.01
C LEU A 826 1.05 21.93 37.14
N GLY A 827 1.11 20.76 37.77
CA GLY A 827 1.95 20.48 38.94
C GLY A 827 3.15 19.60 38.63
N LYS A 828 3.69 19.00 39.69
CA LYS A 828 4.74 17.97 39.58
C LYS A 828 4.13 16.65 39.10
N ASN A 829 4.94 15.82 38.47
CA ASN A 829 4.62 14.41 38.25
C ASN A 829 4.82 13.64 39.56
N CYS A 830 4.27 12.43 39.64
CA CYS A 830 4.47 11.53 40.77
C CYS A 830 4.64 10.10 40.23
N PHE A 831 5.63 9.36 40.73
CA PHE A 831 6.08 8.08 40.12
C PHE A 831 5.90 6.86 41.03
N ASP A 832 5.60 7.08 42.32
CA ASP A 832 5.20 6.01 43.23
C ASP A 832 3.89 6.34 43.94
N LYS A 833 3.25 5.29 44.48
CA LYS A 833 1.92 5.38 45.07
C LYS A 833 1.84 6.42 46.19
N ASN A 834 2.86 6.52 47.04
CA ASN A 834 2.84 7.42 48.20
C ASN A 834 3.06 8.86 47.76
N GLU A 835 3.99 9.09 46.82
CA GLU A 835 4.20 10.41 46.21
C GLU A 835 2.92 10.92 45.55
N CYS A 836 2.24 10.07 44.78
CA CYS A 836 0.98 10.43 44.14
C CYS A 836 -0.15 10.70 45.14
N ILE A 837 -0.23 9.94 46.24
CA ILE A 837 -1.19 10.23 47.34
C ILE A 837 -0.93 11.62 47.94
N GLU A 838 0.34 11.95 48.23
CA GLU A 838 0.68 13.26 48.78
C GLU A 838 0.39 14.39 47.77
N LEU A 839 0.66 14.17 46.48
CA LEU A 839 0.34 15.14 45.44
C LEU A 839 -1.17 15.39 45.29
N VAL A 840 -1.99 14.33 45.33
CA VAL A 840 -3.46 14.47 45.28
C VAL A 840 -3.98 15.25 46.49
N LYS A 841 -3.40 15.02 47.69
CA LYS A 841 -3.71 15.82 48.88
C LYS A 841 -3.27 17.28 48.74
N GLU A 842 -2.08 17.53 48.19
CA GLU A 842 -1.60 18.90 47.90
C GLU A 842 -2.56 19.62 46.95
N ILE A 843 -3.02 18.94 45.88
CA ILE A 843 -4.01 19.48 44.94
C ILE A 843 -5.32 19.80 45.67
N GLN A 844 -5.80 18.94 46.58
CA GLN A 844 -7.00 19.20 47.39
C GLN A 844 -6.83 20.46 48.25
N VAL A 845 -5.68 20.63 48.89
CA VAL A 845 -5.40 21.77 49.78
C VAL A 845 -5.19 23.07 48.98
N GLN A 846 -4.51 23.02 47.84
CA GLN A 846 -4.28 24.19 46.98
C GLN A 846 -5.59 24.74 46.38
N ASN A 847 -6.62 23.91 46.28
CA ASN A 847 -7.95 24.27 45.81
C ASN A 847 -8.93 24.46 46.98
N SER A 848 -8.47 24.86 48.16
CA SER A 848 -9.33 25.08 49.35
C SER A 848 -10.41 26.15 49.16
N ASP A 849 -10.22 27.06 48.19
CA ASP A 849 -11.20 28.07 47.81
C ASP A 849 -12.34 27.49 46.94
N LEU A 850 -12.19 26.25 46.46
CA LEU A 850 -13.21 25.48 45.75
C LEU A 850 -13.93 24.53 46.73
N ASP A 851 -15.02 23.92 46.27
CA ASP A 851 -15.81 23.01 47.12
C ASP A 851 -15.09 21.68 47.42
N ASP A 852 -14.13 21.27 46.58
CA ASP A 852 -13.24 20.10 46.72
C ASP A 852 -12.20 20.08 45.56
N ILE A 853 -11.36 19.03 45.46
CA ILE A 853 -10.57 18.69 44.27
C ILE A 853 -11.44 18.88 43.02
N PRO A 854 -11.04 19.70 42.06
CA PRO A 854 -11.92 20.09 40.95
C PRO A 854 -12.00 19.08 39.79
N TYR A 855 -11.26 17.98 39.85
CA TYR A 855 -11.28 16.87 38.89
C TYR A 855 -12.07 15.68 39.44
N ASN A 856 -12.69 14.90 38.56
CA ASN A 856 -13.37 13.66 38.96
C ASN A 856 -12.36 12.56 39.27
N PHE A 857 -11.35 12.42 38.41
CA PHE A 857 -10.28 11.43 38.54
C PHE A 857 -8.92 12.04 38.18
N LEU A 858 -7.85 11.51 38.76
CA LEU A 858 -6.48 11.93 38.49
C LEU A 858 -5.59 10.74 38.15
N ILE A 859 -4.75 10.86 37.12
CA ILE A 859 -3.87 9.78 36.66
C ILE A 859 -2.43 10.11 37.04
N GLY A 860 -1.80 9.22 37.81
CA GLY A 860 -0.39 9.30 38.22
C GLY A 860 0.55 8.57 37.27
N ASN A 861 1.82 8.98 37.26
CA ASN A 861 2.85 8.26 36.51
C ASN A 861 3.22 6.92 37.17
N ASP A 862 2.68 6.63 38.36
CA ASP A 862 2.78 5.37 39.08
C ASP A 862 1.83 4.26 38.58
N GLY A 863 1.10 4.54 37.48
CA GLY A 863 0.18 3.61 36.84
C GLY A 863 -1.14 3.41 37.58
N LYS A 864 -1.60 4.42 38.35
CA LYS A 864 -2.88 4.36 39.09
C LYS A 864 -3.76 5.56 38.82
N ILE A 865 -5.07 5.34 39.01
CA ILE A 865 -6.09 6.38 38.99
C ILE A 865 -6.48 6.69 40.43
N TYR A 866 -6.54 7.98 40.75
CA TYR A 866 -6.91 8.49 42.05
C TYR A 866 -8.29 9.13 41.95
N GLU A 867 -9.20 8.68 42.81
CA GLU A 867 -10.54 9.23 42.89
C GLU A 867 -10.48 10.66 43.47
N GLY A 868 -10.79 11.65 42.64
CA GLY A 868 -11.07 13.02 43.05
C GLY A 868 -12.53 13.09 43.50
N ARG A 869 -13.37 13.87 42.82
CA ARG A 869 -14.82 13.91 43.08
C ARG A 869 -15.57 12.62 42.73
N GLY A 870 -14.92 11.71 41.99
CA GLY A 870 -15.51 10.46 41.57
C GLY A 870 -16.73 10.65 40.66
N PHE A 871 -17.60 9.65 40.65
CA PHE A 871 -18.84 9.67 39.87
C PHE A 871 -20.01 10.38 40.59
N GLU A 872 -19.90 10.67 41.88
CA GLU A 872 -21.02 11.22 42.65
C GLU A 872 -21.27 12.71 42.38
N PHE A 873 -20.21 13.46 42.06
CA PHE A 873 -20.22 14.91 42.04
C PHE A 873 -19.62 15.49 40.76
N GLN A 874 -20.12 16.66 40.35
CA GLN A 874 -19.63 17.39 39.18
C GLN A 874 -18.21 17.92 39.41
N GLY A 875 -17.37 17.88 38.37
CA GLY A 875 -16.08 18.59 38.35
C GLY A 875 -16.24 20.11 38.45
N GLN A 876 -15.14 20.86 38.61
CA GLN A 876 -15.17 22.32 38.76
C GLN A 876 -13.98 22.97 38.07
N HIS A 877 -13.85 22.73 36.75
CA HIS A 877 -12.66 23.11 35.99
C HIS A 877 -12.87 23.34 34.50
N THR A 878 -14.13 23.49 34.08
CA THR A 878 -14.48 23.89 32.73
C THR A 878 -15.32 25.16 32.78
N SER A 879 -15.25 25.96 31.72
CA SER A 879 -16.12 27.12 31.55
C SER A 879 -17.27 26.76 30.61
N ASN A 880 -18.42 27.47 30.71
CA ASN A 880 -19.61 27.20 29.89
C ASN A 880 -19.41 27.54 28.40
N LEU A 881 -18.67 26.74 27.65
CA LEU A 881 -18.46 26.95 26.21
C LEU A 881 -19.79 26.64 25.51
N TYR A 882 -20.20 27.43 24.51
CA TYR A 882 -21.53 27.36 23.86
C TYR A 882 -22.73 27.58 24.80
N GLY A 883 -22.52 28.01 26.06
CA GLY A 883 -23.57 28.01 27.10
C GLY A 883 -23.88 26.61 27.65
N THR A 884 -23.01 25.62 27.43
CA THR A 884 -23.15 24.25 27.95
C THR A 884 -22.43 24.08 29.28
N GLU A 885 -23.11 23.58 30.30
CA GLU A 885 -22.52 23.24 31.60
C GLU A 885 -21.82 21.87 31.54
N PHE A 886 -20.61 21.80 30.96
CA PHE A 886 -19.86 20.56 30.78
C PHE A 886 -19.63 19.77 32.08
N ASN A 887 -19.47 20.46 33.21
CA ASN A 887 -19.31 19.82 34.52
C ASN A 887 -20.52 18.94 34.92
N SER A 888 -21.73 19.19 34.36
CA SER A 888 -22.96 18.48 34.71
C SER A 888 -23.18 17.17 33.93
N ILE A 889 -22.53 17.05 32.77
CA ILE A 889 -22.67 15.93 31.81
C ILE A 889 -21.36 15.22 31.50
N GLY A 890 -20.25 15.68 32.09
CA GLY A 890 -18.92 15.20 31.77
C GLY A 890 -18.08 14.82 32.98
N ILE A 891 -17.16 13.87 32.75
CA ILE A 891 -16.20 13.39 33.73
C ILE A 891 -14.86 14.03 33.40
N CYS A 892 -14.29 14.78 34.35
CA CYS A 892 -12.98 15.38 34.17
C CYS A 892 -11.87 14.46 34.70
N VAL A 893 -10.99 14.02 33.81
CA VAL A 893 -9.84 13.16 34.11
C VAL A 893 -8.56 13.98 33.92
N ALA A 894 -7.83 14.19 35.02
CA ALA A 894 -6.62 15.01 35.02
C ALA A 894 -5.35 14.20 35.08
N PHE A 895 -4.42 14.46 34.18
CA PHE A 895 -3.07 13.92 34.26
C PHE A 895 -2.27 14.74 35.27
N MET A 896 -1.73 14.08 36.29
CA MET A 896 -0.88 14.72 37.30
C MET A 896 0.46 15.09 36.65
N GLY A 897 0.83 16.37 36.68
CA GLY A 897 1.96 16.90 35.92
C GLY A 897 1.69 18.15 35.10
N ASN A 898 2.74 18.54 34.36
CA ASN A 898 2.74 19.62 33.37
C ASN A 898 3.13 19.06 32.00
N TYR A 899 2.14 18.96 31.12
CA TYR A 899 2.21 18.33 29.81
C TYR A 899 2.24 19.36 28.66
N GLN A 900 2.84 20.53 28.90
CA GLN A 900 3.09 21.52 27.84
C GLN A 900 4.01 21.03 26.72
N THR A 901 5.00 20.21 27.08
CA THR A 901 6.08 19.76 26.16
C THR A 901 6.46 18.30 26.32
N ILE A 902 6.00 17.66 27.40
CA ILE A 902 6.26 16.26 27.72
C ILE A 902 4.92 15.56 27.64
N SER A 903 4.81 14.52 26.80
CA SER A 903 3.57 13.74 26.65
C SER A 903 3.35 12.84 27.86
N PRO A 904 2.09 12.46 28.14
CA PRO A 904 1.79 11.37 29.07
C PRO A 904 2.53 10.09 28.70
N SER A 905 2.86 9.28 29.70
CA SER A 905 3.42 7.95 29.45
C SER A 905 2.36 7.01 28.88
N GLU A 906 2.80 6.01 28.12
CA GLU A 906 1.93 4.97 27.55
C GLU A 906 1.10 4.27 28.63
N ASN A 907 1.68 4.02 29.80
CA ASN A 907 0.97 3.45 30.94
C ASN A 907 -0.18 4.34 31.41
N GLN A 908 -0.01 5.67 31.43
CA GLN A 908 -1.09 6.59 31.82
C GLN A 908 -2.21 6.60 30.77
N MET A 909 -1.86 6.51 29.48
CA MET A 909 -2.83 6.50 28.38
C MET A 909 -3.62 5.18 28.34
N LYS A 910 -2.93 4.04 28.44
CA LYS A 910 -3.57 2.72 28.53
C LYS A 910 -4.46 2.58 29.77
N LEU A 911 -4.05 3.19 30.88
CA LEU A 911 -4.85 3.21 32.10
C LEU A 911 -6.12 4.04 31.93
N PHE A 912 -6.01 5.17 31.22
CA PHE A 912 -7.16 6.00 30.86
C PHE A 912 -8.15 5.23 29.96
N GLU A 913 -7.68 4.60 28.89
CA GLU A 913 -8.52 3.81 27.97
C GLU A 913 -9.26 2.68 28.70
N ASN A 914 -8.52 1.85 29.45
CA ASN A 914 -9.11 0.76 30.23
C ASN A 914 -10.15 1.25 31.25
N PHE A 915 -9.96 2.44 31.82
CA PHE A 915 -10.92 3.06 32.72
C PHE A 915 -12.20 3.44 31.99
N ILE A 916 -12.09 4.05 30.81
CA ILE A 916 -13.25 4.43 29.99
C ILE A 916 -14.03 3.19 29.53
N ASP A 917 -13.35 2.21 28.93
CA ASP A 917 -13.97 0.98 28.42
C ASP A 917 -14.76 0.24 29.50
N PHE A 918 -14.17 0.12 30.68
CA PHE A 918 -14.81 -0.53 31.81
C PHE A 918 -16.10 0.17 32.22
N TYR A 919 -16.14 1.50 32.20
CA TYR A 919 -17.31 2.27 32.61
C TYR A 919 -18.34 2.50 31.49
N ILE A 920 -17.97 2.28 30.22
CA ILE A 920 -18.91 2.10 29.10
C ILE A 920 -19.68 0.78 29.30
N LEU A 921 -18.96 -0.34 29.52
CA LEU A 921 -19.56 -1.66 29.76
C LEU A 921 -20.52 -1.70 30.96
N ASN A 922 -20.41 -0.73 31.87
CA ASN A 922 -21.26 -0.60 33.05
C ASN A 922 -22.32 0.51 32.92
N GLU A 923 -22.54 1.06 31.71
CA GLU A 923 -23.55 2.10 31.40
C GLU A 923 -23.37 3.40 32.22
N ILE A 924 -22.18 3.66 32.75
CA ILE A 924 -21.85 4.89 33.48
C ILE A 924 -21.40 5.96 32.49
N ILE A 925 -20.63 5.57 31.48
CA ILE A 925 -20.25 6.41 30.34
C ILE A 925 -21.11 5.98 29.15
N SER A 926 -21.62 6.95 28.39
CA SER A 926 -22.43 6.71 27.20
C SER A 926 -21.58 6.06 26.11
N GLU A 927 -22.14 5.13 25.33
CA GLU A 927 -21.44 4.55 24.14
C GLU A 927 -21.11 5.63 23.09
N ASN A 928 -21.93 6.68 22.98
CA ASN A 928 -21.71 7.85 22.11
C ASN A 928 -21.01 9.02 22.83
N TYR A 929 -20.10 8.74 23.76
CA TYR A 929 -19.35 9.80 24.44
C TYR A 929 -18.41 10.54 23.47
N ILE A 930 -18.01 11.74 23.85
CA ILE A 930 -16.93 12.49 23.19
C ILE A 930 -15.83 12.83 24.18
N ILE A 931 -14.58 12.83 23.72
CA ILE A 931 -13.42 13.28 24.47
C ILE A 931 -13.09 14.70 24.03
N VAL A 932 -12.99 15.62 24.98
CA VAL A 932 -12.63 17.03 24.74
C VAL A 932 -11.49 17.42 25.67
N ILE A 933 -10.66 18.37 25.24
CA ILE A 933 -9.57 18.89 26.08
C ILE A 933 -10.03 20.13 26.84
N GLN A 934 -9.59 20.24 28.08
CA GLN A 934 -9.86 21.39 28.94
C GLN A 934 -9.41 22.72 28.30
N ASP A 935 -8.37 22.69 27.47
CA ASP A 935 -7.83 23.85 26.75
C ASP A 935 -8.78 24.44 25.72
N ASP A 936 -9.68 23.64 25.15
CA ASP A 936 -10.72 24.13 24.25
C ASP A 936 -11.87 24.74 25.05
N LEU A 937 -12.08 24.25 26.27
CA LEU A 937 -13.15 24.67 27.17
C LEU A 937 -12.79 25.87 28.04
N MET A 938 -11.55 26.37 28.07
CA MET A 938 -11.11 27.45 28.98
C MET A 938 -10.19 28.50 28.33
N TYR A 939 -10.40 29.77 28.68
CA TYR A 939 -9.64 30.91 28.12
C TYR A 939 -8.28 31.18 28.79
N LYS A 940 -8.06 30.75 30.04
CA LYS A 940 -6.88 31.12 30.85
C LYS A 940 -6.04 29.93 31.33
N THR A 941 -6.04 28.81 30.60
CA THR A 941 -5.14 27.70 30.92
C THR A 941 -3.80 27.86 30.23
N ILE A 942 -2.77 27.39 30.92
CA ILE A 942 -1.52 27.05 30.26
C ILE A 942 -1.80 25.77 29.46
N ARG A 943 -1.61 25.83 28.14
CA ARG A 943 -1.97 24.73 27.24
C ARG A 943 -1.15 23.47 27.49
N ALA A 944 -1.80 22.32 27.52
CA ALA A 944 -1.19 21.02 27.68
C ALA A 944 -0.76 20.44 26.32
N ASN A 945 0.05 21.15 25.50
CA ASN A 945 0.23 20.80 24.08
C ASN A 945 0.57 19.33 23.85
N ALA A 946 1.45 18.74 24.66
CA ALA A 946 1.90 17.36 24.52
C ALA A 946 0.87 16.33 25.03
N LEU A 947 -0.01 16.71 25.96
CA LEU A 947 -1.17 15.91 26.36
C LEU A 947 -2.28 16.00 25.32
N ASN A 948 -2.56 17.20 24.80
CA ASN A 948 -3.55 17.42 23.74
C ASN A 948 -3.17 16.64 22.48
N GLU A 949 -1.89 16.67 22.08
CA GLU A 949 -1.37 15.89 20.97
C GLU A 949 -1.55 14.38 21.24
N ALA A 950 -1.22 13.91 22.45
CA ALA A 950 -1.35 12.50 22.81
C ALA A 950 -2.81 11.99 22.75
N VAL A 951 -3.79 12.83 23.09
CA VAL A 951 -5.21 12.45 23.09
C VAL A 951 -5.90 12.73 21.76
N SER A 952 -5.30 13.54 20.89
CA SER A 952 -5.88 13.89 19.58
C SER A 952 -6.03 12.70 18.61
N GLY A 953 -5.29 11.62 18.84
CA GLY A 953 -5.39 10.37 18.09
C GLY A 953 -6.32 9.33 18.73
N MET A 954 -7.01 9.65 19.83
CA MET A 954 -7.90 8.72 20.51
C MET A 954 -9.25 8.61 19.81
N GLU A 955 -9.83 7.42 19.84
CA GLU A 955 -11.22 7.20 19.45
C GLU A 955 -12.15 8.10 20.28
N HIS A 956 -13.21 8.63 19.67
CA HIS A 956 -14.11 9.62 20.26
C HIS A 956 -13.49 10.99 20.59
N PHE A 957 -12.22 11.26 20.26
CA PHE A 957 -11.67 12.61 20.37
C PHE A 957 -12.39 13.60 19.45
N TYR A 958 -12.79 14.73 20.02
CA TYR A 958 -13.56 15.74 19.31
C TYR A 958 -13.01 17.16 19.56
N PRO A 959 -12.25 17.73 18.60
CA PRO A 959 -11.67 19.06 18.75
C PRO A 959 -12.75 20.14 18.58
N LEU A 960 -13.12 20.82 19.66
CA LEU A 960 -14.15 21.86 19.62
C LEU A 960 -13.59 23.18 19.10
N GLN A 961 -14.38 23.88 18.28
CA GLN A 961 -14.04 25.23 17.83
C GLN A 961 -14.03 26.21 19.00
N LYS A 962 -12.97 27.03 19.07
CA LYS A 962 -12.85 28.03 20.12
C LYS A 962 -13.78 29.22 19.87
N VAL A 963 -14.68 29.46 20.82
CA VAL A 963 -15.57 30.63 20.84
C VAL A 963 -15.03 31.69 21.79
N TYR A 964 -14.72 32.89 21.28
CA TYR A 964 -14.36 34.05 22.10
C TYR A 964 -15.61 34.59 22.79
N ARG A 965 -15.66 34.43 24.12
CA ARG A 965 -16.73 34.96 24.95
C ARG A 965 -16.76 36.48 24.94
N ARG A 966 -17.91 37.00 25.33
CA ARG A 966 -18.16 38.44 25.47
C ARG A 966 -17.05 39.17 26.22
N GLU A 967 -16.57 38.64 27.33
CA GLU A 967 -15.47 39.21 28.10
C GLU A 967 -14.12 39.17 27.37
N GLU A 968 -13.86 38.17 26.53
CA GLU A 968 -12.60 37.99 25.81
C GLU A 968 -12.41 39.03 24.70
N TRP A 969 -13.50 39.46 24.07
CA TRP A 969 -13.46 40.52 23.05
C TRP A 969 -13.89 41.90 23.57
N ASN A 970 -14.03 42.05 24.90
CA ASN A 970 -14.47 43.26 25.58
C ASN A 970 -15.82 43.79 25.06
N ALA A 971 -16.82 42.90 24.95
CA ALA A 971 -18.19 43.26 24.66
C ALA A 971 -18.73 44.20 25.73
N SER A 972 -19.54 45.18 25.31
CA SER A 972 -20.30 46.00 26.24
C SER A 972 -21.41 45.18 26.91
N SER A 973 -21.84 45.55 28.12
CA SER A 973 -22.99 44.90 28.75
C SER A 973 -24.27 45.11 27.91
N PRO A 974 -25.17 44.11 27.82
CA PRO A 974 -26.46 44.26 27.16
C PRO A 974 -27.30 45.39 27.80
N ASN A 975 -28.05 46.12 26.99
CA ASN A 975 -28.96 47.19 27.41
C ASN A 975 -30.36 46.64 27.75
N GLY A 976 -30.40 45.54 28.52
CA GLY A 976 -31.62 44.81 28.89
C GLY A 976 -31.41 43.30 29.02
N GLU A 977 -32.44 42.57 29.42
CA GLU A 977 -32.41 41.10 29.49
C GLU A 977 -32.63 40.48 28.10
N PHE A 978 -31.96 39.35 27.84
CA PHE A 978 -32.21 38.56 26.64
C PHE A 978 -33.50 37.76 26.78
N SER A 979 -34.22 37.63 25.66
CA SER A 979 -35.27 36.62 25.54
C SER A 979 -34.61 35.27 25.22
N MET A 980 -34.91 34.22 25.98
CA MET A 980 -34.39 32.87 25.73
C MET A 980 -35.26 32.12 24.71
N PHE A 981 -34.65 31.17 23.99
CA PHE A 981 -35.42 30.23 23.17
C PHE A 981 -36.26 29.29 24.05
N SER A 982 -37.43 28.90 23.54
CA SER A 982 -38.35 27.98 24.25
C SER A 982 -38.38 26.57 23.66
N HIS A 983 -37.60 26.32 22.61
CA HIS A 983 -37.54 25.07 21.85
C HIS A 983 -36.15 24.90 21.22
N HIS A 984 -35.82 23.69 20.78
CA HIS A 984 -34.60 23.42 20.03
C HIS A 984 -34.62 24.13 18.68
N ILE A 985 -33.46 24.60 18.24
CA ILE A 985 -33.31 25.35 16.99
C ILE A 985 -32.72 24.43 15.93
N ASP A 986 -33.40 24.36 14.79
CA ASP A 986 -33.07 23.55 13.63
C ASP A 986 -32.69 24.42 12.41
N LEU A 987 -32.63 25.75 12.56
CA LEU A 987 -32.35 26.68 11.46
C LEU A 987 -31.20 27.63 11.82
N VAL A 988 -30.22 27.73 10.91
CA VAL A 988 -29.11 28.68 10.97
C VAL A 988 -29.25 29.66 9.80
N LEU A 989 -29.19 30.95 10.10
CA LEU A 989 -29.24 32.02 9.10
C LEU A 989 -27.91 32.78 9.03
N LEU A 990 -27.21 32.61 7.91
CA LEU A 990 -25.94 33.29 7.65
C LEU A 990 -26.17 34.65 6.98
N SER A 991 -25.43 35.66 7.44
CA SER A 991 -25.38 37.01 6.90
C SER A 991 -23.93 37.45 6.77
N HIS A 992 -23.70 38.54 6.06
CA HIS A 992 -22.47 39.32 6.17
C HIS A 992 -22.72 40.65 6.84
N SER A 993 -21.65 41.31 7.28
CA SER A 993 -21.73 42.57 8.02
C SER A 993 -21.86 43.81 7.11
N VAL A 994 -21.48 43.71 5.83
CA VAL A 994 -21.29 44.86 4.92
C VAL A 994 -20.31 45.89 5.52
N THR A 995 -19.25 45.38 6.15
CA THR A 995 -18.14 46.16 6.68
C THR A 995 -16.86 45.72 6.00
N ARG A 996 -15.74 46.40 6.30
CA ARG A 996 -14.43 45.90 5.88
C ARG A 996 -14.15 44.54 6.51
N SER A 997 -13.57 43.63 5.73
CA SER A 997 -13.09 42.34 6.22
C SER A 997 -11.98 42.50 7.28
N CYS A 998 -11.79 41.48 8.11
CA CYS A 998 -10.81 41.47 9.20
C CYS A 998 -10.14 40.10 9.32
N ASN A 999 -8.83 40.07 9.60
CA ASN A 999 -8.01 38.86 9.58
C ASN A 999 -7.11 38.76 10.84
N SER A 1000 -7.59 39.27 11.99
CA SER A 1000 -6.93 39.06 13.28
C SER A 1000 -7.91 39.31 14.42
N SER A 1001 -7.78 38.56 15.52
CA SER A 1001 -8.72 38.59 16.65
C SER A 1001 -8.96 40.01 17.16
N SER A 1002 -7.89 40.79 17.29
CA SER A 1002 -7.95 42.19 17.71
C SER A 1002 -8.75 43.08 16.76
N SER A 1003 -8.56 42.90 15.44
CA SER A 1003 -9.23 43.67 14.40
C SER A 1003 -10.70 43.29 14.24
N CYS A 1004 -11.01 41.99 14.32
CA CYS A 1004 -12.37 41.48 14.27
C CYS A 1004 -13.16 41.84 15.52
N ALA A 1005 -12.56 41.69 16.71
CA ALA A 1005 -13.15 42.17 17.97
C ALA A 1005 -13.44 43.67 17.95
N ALA A 1006 -12.59 44.48 17.31
CA ALA A 1006 -12.84 45.92 17.16
C ALA A 1006 -14.06 46.22 16.27
N LEU A 1007 -14.23 45.48 15.17
CA LEU A 1007 -15.43 45.57 14.34
C LEU A 1007 -16.68 45.06 15.08
N CYS A 1008 -16.56 43.98 15.85
CA CYS A 1008 -17.64 43.49 16.70
C CYS A 1008 -18.11 44.56 17.70
N ARG A 1009 -17.18 45.20 18.42
CA ARG A 1009 -17.51 46.32 19.33
C ARG A 1009 -18.15 47.50 18.61
N SER A 1010 -17.67 47.82 17.40
CA SER A 1010 -18.25 48.89 16.58
C SER A 1010 -19.69 48.58 16.18
N MET A 1011 -19.96 47.37 15.69
CA MET A 1011 -21.30 46.92 15.31
C MET A 1011 -22.24 46.85 16.52
N GLN A 1012 -21.75 46.30 17.64
CA GLN A 1012 -22.49 46.24 18.91
C GLN A 1012 -22.93 47.63 19.35
N LYS A 1013 -22.00 48.60 19.33
CA LYS A 1013 -22.28 49.99 19.70
C LYS A 1013 -23.36 50.60 18.81
N THR A 1014 -23.28 50.43 17.50
CA THR A 1014 -24.32 50.89 16.57
C THR A 1014 -25.67 50.21 16.84
N ASN A 1015 -25.69 48.90 17.09
CA ASN A 1015 -26.93 48.18 17.39
C ASN A 1015 -27.60 48.69 18.67
N ILE A 1016 -26.84 48.94 19.73
CA ILE A 1016 -27.38 49.44 21.00
C ILE A 1016 -27.76 50.92 20.90
N GLU A 1017 -26.82 51.78 20.51
CA GLU A 1017 -26.98 53.24 20.60
C GLU A 1017 -27.84 53.80 19.46
N THR A 1018 -27.75 53.22 18.26
CA THR A 1018 -28.45 53.74 17.07
C THR A 1018 -29.74 52.98 16.77
N ASN A 1019 -29.71 51.64 16.80
CA ASN A 1019 -30.88 50.82 16.46
C ASN A 1019 -31.79 50.54 17.68
N GLY A 1020 -31.35 50.87 18.90
CA GLY A 1020 -32.10 50.63 20.12
C GLY A 1020 -32.24 49.16 20.49
N TRP A 1021 -31.35 48.29 19.99
CA TRP A 1021 -31.38 46.86 20.31
C TRP A 1021 -30.80 46.60 21.70
N VAL A 1022 -31.25 45.52 22.35
CA VAL A 1022 -30.69 45.06 23.63
C VAL A 1022 -29.18 44.81 23.51
N ASP A 1023 -28.73 44.34 22.36
CA ASP A 1023 -27.34 44.03 22.09
C ASP A 1023 -27.08 43.85 20.58
N PHE A 1024 -25.86 43.44 20.23
CA PHE A 1024 -25.41 42.92 18.93
C PHE A 1024 -26.51 42.10 18.23
N GLY A 1025 -26.81 42.36 16.96
CA GLY A 1025 -27.98 41.77 16.29
C GLY A 1025 -28.00 40.26 16.10
N PHE A 1026 -26.83 39.62 16.04
CA PHE A 1026 -26.65 38.20 15.74
C PHE A 1026 -26.33 37.40 17.01
N ASN A 1027 -26.42 36.07 16.90
CA ASN A 1027 -26.01 35.14 17.94
C ASN A 1027 -24.48 35.02 18.00
N PHE A 1028 -23.86 34.96 16.82
CA PHE A 1028 -22.41 34.86 16.66
C PHE A 1028 -21.92 35.73 15.50
N ALA A 1029 -20.65 36.11 15.57
CA ALA A 1029 -19.92 36.72 14.46
C ALA A 1029 -18.66 35.91 14.16
N ILE A 1030 -18.25 35.84 12.90
CA ILE A 1030 -17.03 35.14 12.47
C ILE A 1030 -16.13 36.06 11.63
N GLY A 1031 -14.86 36.13 11.98
CA GLY A 1031 -13.84 36.88 11.26
C GLY A 1031 -13.20 36.10 10.11
N GLY A 1032 -12.47 36.78 9.21
CA GLY A 1032 -11.67 36.15 8.16
C GLY A 1032 -10.44 35.40 8.67
N ASP A 1033 -10.17 35.49 9.96
CA ASP A 1033 -9.21 34.66 10.69
C ASP A 1033 -9.84 33.40 11.30
N GLY A 1034 -11.11 33.10 10.97
CA GLY A 1034 -11.85 31.97 11.54
C GLY A 1034 -12.32 32.18 12.98
N PHE A 1035 -11.93 33.25 13.68
CA PHE A 1035 -12.33 33.40 15.07
C PHE A 1035 -13.83 33.71 15.21
N ILE A 1036 -14.49 32.91 16.07
CA ILE A 1036 -15.90 33.07 16.39
C ILE A 1036 -16.04 33.91 17.65
N PHE A 1037 -16.87 34.94 17.58
CA PHE A 1037 -17.17 35.84 18.67
C PHE A 1037 -18.59 35.58 19.14
N GLU A 1038 -18.73 35.20 20.41
CA GLU A 1038 -20.01 35.10 21.07
C GLU A 1038 -20.65 36.49 21.17
N ALA A 1039 -21.78 36.66 20.49
CA ALA A 1039 -22.63 37.83 20.66
C ALA A 1039 -23.74 37.50 21.66
N ARG A 1040 -24.89 37.02 21.20
CA ARG A 1040 -25.99 36.61 22.09
C ARG A 1040 -25.89 35.16 22.54
N GLY A 1041 -25.09 34.33 21.89
CA GLY A 1041 -24.95 32.90 22.23
C GLY A 1041 -26.11 32.04 21.71
N PHE A 1042 -26.07 30.74 22.00
CA PHE A 1042 -27.07 29.76 21.52
C PHE A 1042 -28.42 29.84 22.24
N ASP A 1043 -28.44 30.24 23.50
CA ASP A 1043 -29.64 30.15 24.33
C ASP A 1043 -30.59 31.36 24.16
N ASN A 1044 -30.12 32.42 23.48
CA ASN A 1044 -30.81 33.71 23.40
C ASN A 1044 -31.29 34.06 21.99
N VAL A 1045 -32.49 34.63 21.90
CA VAL A 1045 -33.10 35.10 20.65
C VAL A 1045 -32.33 36.29 20.08
N GLY A 1046 -32.00 36.18 18.78
CA GLY A 1046 -31.33 37.22 18.01
C GLY A 1046 -32.23 38.40 17.60
N ALA A 1047 -31.66 39.35 16.86
CA ALA A 1047 -32.33 40.47 16.20
C ALA A 1047 -31.93 40.59 14.71
N HIS A 1048 -31.41 39.50 14.13
CA HIS A 1048 -30.78 39.43 12.81
C HIS A 1048 -31.76 39.43 11.65
N MET A 1049 -32.96 38.87 11.82
CA MET A 1049 -33.97 38.80 10.77
C MET A 1049 -35.40 38.75 11.33
N ALA A 1050 -36.20 39.78 11.01
CA ALA A 1050 -37.60 39.85 11.40
C ALA A 1050 -38.36 38.58 10.98
N ASN A 1051 -39.22 38.07 11.87
CA ASN A 1051 -39.96 36.80 11.75
C ASN A 1051 -39.14 35.49 11.87
N PHE A 1052 -37.81 35.57 11.87
CA PHE A 1052 -36.91 34.40 12.00
C PHE A 1052 -36.07 34.41 13.28
N ASN A 1053 -35.97 35.55 13.97
CA ASN A 1053 -35.18 35.70 15.21
C ASN A 1053 -35.43 34.61 16.26
N SER A 1054 -36.69 34.27 16.52
CA SER A 1054 -37.06 33.28 17.55
C SER A 1054 -37.07 31.83 17.04
N LYS A 1055 -36.63 31.61 15.80
CA LYS A 1055 -36.64 30.31 15.11
C LYS A 1055 -35.27 29.94 14.55
N SER A 1056 -34.27 30.79 14.69
CA SER A 1056 -32.97 30.58 14.06
C SER A 1056 -31.81 31.16 14.86
N ILE A 1057 -30.67 30.50 14.74
CA ILE A 1057 -29.37 31.06 15.15
C ILE A 1057 -28.86 31.94 14.01
N GLY A 1058 -28.66 33.23 14.29
CA GLY A 1058 -28.09 34.18 13.34
C GLY A 1058 -26.58 34.24 13.45
N ILE A 1059 -25.88 34.03 12.34
CA ILE A 1059 -24.41 34.19 12.25
C ILE A 1059 -24.07 35.29 11.26
N VAL A 1060 -23.14 36.17 11.62
CA VAL A 1060 -22.63 37.22 10.73
C VAL A 1060 -21.16 37.03 10.40
N ALA A 1061 -20.85 36.86 9.12
CA ALA A 1061 -19.50 36.93 8.57
C ALA A 1061 -19.04 38.40 8.48
N ILE A 1062 -17.90 38.71 9.08
CA ILE A 1062 -17.36 40.08 9.15
C ILE A 1062 -16.64 40.40 7.83
N GLY A 1063 -17.38 40.98 6.89
CA GLY A 1063 -16.91 41.48 5.60
C GLY A 1063 -18.07 41.93 4.71
N ASP A 1064 -17.75 42.24 3.45
CA ASP A 1064 -18.71 42.45 2.35
C ASP A 1064 -18.46 41.45 1.22
N PHE A 1065 -19.08 40.27 1.32
CA PHE A 1065 -18.88 39.16 0.38
C PHE A 1065 -19.76 39.21 -0.88
N ASN A 1066 -20.27 40.39 -1.23
CA ASN A 1066 -20.60 40.67 -2.63
C ASN A 1066 -19.36 41.10 -3.43
N GLU A 1067 -18.33 41.62 -2.74
CA GLU A 1067 -17.10 42.15 -3.34
C GLU A 1067 -15.88 41.31 -2.96
N ASP A 1068 -15.77 40.93 -1.67
CA ASP A 1068 -14.67 40.14 -1.14
C ASP A 1068 -14.94 38.62 -1.26
N GLU A 1069 -13.89 37.82 -1.41
CA GLU A 1069 -13.97 36.35 -1.26
C GLU A 1069 -13.86 35.97 0.23
N PRO A 1070 -14.68 35.02 0.73
CA PRO A 1070 -14.49 34.48 2.07
C PRO A 1070 -13.17 33.71 2.15
N THR A 1071 -12.48 33.82 3.29
CA THR A 1071 -11.29 33.02 3.58
C THR A 1071 -11.68 31.58 3.87
N HIS A 1072 -10.86 30.60 3.45
CA HIS A 1072 -11.06 29.19 3.78
C HIS A 1072 -11.23 28.96 5.29
N GLU A 1073 -10.39 29.60 6.11
CA GLU A 1073 -10.44 29.48 7.57
C GLU A 1073 -11.77 29.97 8.18
N MET A 1074 -12.46 30.93 7.54
CA MET A 1074 -13.80 31.36 7.96
C MET A 1074 -14.84 30.29 7.64
N LEU A 1075 -14.80 29.71 6.43
CA LEU A 1075 -15.79 28.72 6.00
C LEU A 1075 -15.64 27.42 6.79
N ASP A 1076 -14.41 26.91 6.92
CA ASP A 1076 -14.12 25.67 7.63
C ASP A 1076 -14.48 25.78 9.12
N THR A 1077 -14.10 26.90 9.75
CA THR A 1077 -14.43 27.12 11.17
C THR A 1077 -15.93 27.30 11.37
N LEU A 1078 -16.64 27.94 10.44
CA LEU A 1078 -18.09 28.09 10.50
C LEU A 1078 -18.81 26.75 10.40
N GLU A 1079 -18.40 25.88 9.47
CA GLU A 1079 -19.01 24.56 9.30
C GLU A 1079 -18.77 23.69 10.54
N ASN A 1080 -17.52 23.59 11.00
CA ASN A 1080 -17.16 22.83 12.19
C ASN A 1080 -17.89 23.32 13.45
N PHE A 1081 -18.00 24.65 13.62
CA PHE A 1081 -18.71 25.23 14.76
C PHE A 1081 -20.20 24.87 14.82
N LEU A 1082 -20.84 24.70 13.67
CA LEU A 1082 -22.25 24.30 13.60
C LEU A 1082 -22.42 22.81 13.93
N GLU A 1083 -21.50 21.96 13.46
CA GLU A 1083 -21.49 20.54 13.82
C GLU A 1083 -21.17 20.33 15.31
N ASP A 1084 -20.27 21.14 15.90
CA ASP A 1084 -20.04 21.16 17.34
C ASP A 1084 -21.33 21.48 18.11
N ALA A 1085 -22.06 22.50 17.66
CA ALA A 1085 -23.30 22.90 18.28
C ALA A 1085 -24.39 21.82 18.16
N ALA A 1086 -24.44 21.09 17.05
CA ALA A 1086 -25.34 19.95 16.89
C ALA A 1086 -24.99 18.80 17.85
N LYS A 1087 -23.72 18.40 17.91
CA LYS A 1087 -23.23 17.33 18.82
C LYS A 1087 -23.43 17.66 20.29
N LEU A 1088 -23.29 18.94 20.65
CA LEU A 1088 -23.54 19.43 22.01
C LEU A 1088 -25.03 19.65 22.31
N GLY A 1089 -25.93 19.37 21.36
CA GLY A 1089 -27.38 19.53 21.50
C GLY A 1089 -27.87 20.99 21.55
N LYS A 1090 -27.01 21.94 21.15
CA LYS A 1090 -27.33 23.38 21.04
C LYS A 1090 -28.04 23.70 19.73
N LEU A 1091 -27.82 22.89 18.71
CA LEU A 1091 -28.63 22.81 17.49
C LEU A 1091 -29.24 21.42 17.36
N SER A 1092 -30.32 21.30 16.59
CA SER A 1092 -30.84 20.00 16.19
C SER A 1092 -29.80 19.23 15.37
N GLU A 1093 -29.69 17.91 15.54
CA GLU A 1093 -28.77 17.07 14.75
C GLU A 1093 -29.03 17.13 13.25
N ASP A 1094 -30.24 17.51 12.83
CA ASP A 1094 -30.68 17.66 11.44
C ASP A 1094 -30.81 19.12 10.97
N PHE A 1095 -30.18 20.07 11.69
CA PHE A 1095 -30.29 21.50 11.42
C PHE A 1095 -30.01 21.85 9.94
N LYS A 1096 -30.67 22.92 9.49
CA LYS A 1096 -30.52 23.47 8.14
C LYS A 1096 -29.82 24.81 8.19
N ILE A 1097 -28.92 25.03 7.26
CA ILE A 1097 -28.29 26.34 7.04
C ILE A 1097 -28.84 27.00 5.77
N HIS A 1098 -29.07 28.31 5.88
CA HIS A 1098 -29.47 29.16 4.78
C HIS A 1098 -28.74 30.50 4.84
N GLY A 1099 -28.54 31.10 3.67
CA GLY A 1099 -28.23 32.53 3.61
C GLY A 1099 -29.49 33.35 3.84
N ARG A 1100 -29.40 34.52 4.48
CA ARG A 1100 -30.55 35.45 4.56
C ARG A 1100 -31.09 35.82 3.16
N GLN A 1101 -30.27 35.67 2.12
CA GLN A 1101 -30.60 35.84 0.72
C GLN A 1101 -31.74 34.92 0.27
N ASP A 1102 -31.81 33.71 0.80
CA ASP A 1102 -32.89 32.75 0.51
C ASP A 1102 -34.27 33.23 1.01
N PHE A 1103 -34.28 34.23 1.90
CA PHE A 1103 -35.48 34.81 2.49
C PHE A 1103 -35.67 36.30 2.12
N GLY A 1104 -35.07 36.74 1.01
CA GLY A 1104 -35.28 38.08 0.43
C GLY A 1104 -34.36 39.18 0.97
N SER A 1105 -33.22 38.83 1.57
CA SER A 1105 -32.14 39.75 1.94
C SER A 1105 -31.00 39.77 0.91
N SER A 1106 -30.00 40.64 1.09
CA SER A 1106 -28.77 40.67 0.27
C SER A 1106 -27.57 39.97 0.92
N GLY A 1107 -27.65 39.61 2.20
CA GLY A 1107 -26.59 38.87 2.90
C GLY A 1107 -26.81 37.35 2.81
N PRO A 1108 -25.76 36.51 2.81
CA PRO A 1108 -24.37 36.83 3.12
C PRO A 1108 -23.51 37.31 1.94
N GLY A 1109 -24.10 37.54 0.77
CA GLY A 1109 -23.39 37.91 -0.46
C GLY A 1109 -23.04 36.71 -1.32
N GLU A 1110 -22.91 36.92 -2.63
CA GLU A 1110 -22.88 35.82 -3.61
C GLU A 1110 -21.65 34.92 -3.45
N ASN A 1111 -20.50 35.46 -3.01
CA ASN A 1111 -19.28 34.67 -2.83
C ASN A 1111 -19.44 33.66 -1.68
N ILE A 1112 -20.05 34.05 -0.55
CA ILE A 1112 -20.39 33.08 0.51
C ILE A 1112 -21.50 32.13 0.04
N MET A 1113 -22.51 32.63 -0.67
CA MET A 1113 -23.62 31.79 -1.16
C MET A 1113 -23.14 30.68 -2.09
N LYS A 1114 -22.09 30.92 -2.89
CA LYS A 1114 -21.46 29.90 -3.74
C LYS A 1114 -21.01 28.69 -2.92
N HIS A 1115 -20.35 28.92 -1.79
CA HIS A 1115 -19.84 27.86 -0.93
C HIS A 1115 -20.94 27.17 -0.12
N ILE A 1116 -21.78 27.93 0.59
CA ILE A 1116 -22.75 27.30 1.50
C ILE A 1116 -23.83 26.51 0.76
N ARG A 1117 -24.06 26.77 -0.55
CA ARG A 1117 -24.99 25.97 -1.38
C ARG A 1117 -24.48 24.56 -1.68
N GLU A 1118 -23.18 24.33 -1.52
CA GLU A 1118 -22.53 23.03 -1.69
C GLU A 1118 -22.55 22.23 -0.38
N TRP A 1119 -22.74 22.88 0.77
CA TRP A 1119 -22.78 22.23 2.08
C TRP A 1119 -23.95 21.25 2.21
N CYS A 1120 -23.66 20.11 2.84
CA CYS A 1120 -24.59 19.02 3.12
C CYS A 1120 -25.89 19.50 3.81
N ARG A 1121 -25.75 20.41 4.78
CA ARG A 1121 -26.87 20.96 5.58
C ARG A 1121 -27.66 22.09 4.90
N TYR A 1122 -27.36 22.44 3.65
CA TYR A 1122 -28.02 23.56 2.97
C TYR A 1122 -29.42 23.22 2.46
N GLY A 1123 -30.42 23.98 2.91
CA GLY A 1123 -31.81 23.80 2.49
C GLY A 1123 -32.44 22.46 2.85
N ASN A 1124 -33.41 22.02 2.04
CA ASN A 1124 -34.14 20.76 2.26
C ASN A 1124 -33.49 19.57 1.53
N ARG A 1125 -32.18 19.57 1.30
CA ARG A 1125 -31.51 18.42 0.67
C ARG A 1125 -31.65 17.20 1.60
N THR A 1126 -32.13 16.09 1.02
CA THR A 1126 -32.35 14.79 1.69
C THR A 1126 -31.32 13.73 1.26
N SER A 1127 -30.25 14.12 0.57
CA SER A 1127 -29.12 13.23 0.35
C SER A 1127 -28.46 12.98 1.70
N THR A 1128 -28.23 11.72 2.03
CA THR A 1128 -27.48 11.28 3.21
C THR A 1128 -26.18 12.07 3.28
N CYS A 1129 -26.08 12.91 4.30
CA CYS A 1129 -24.89 13.70 4.64
C CYS A 1129 -23.87 12.82 5.35
#